data_AF-A0A8C4HLN4-F1
#
_entry.id   AF-A0A8C4HLN4-F1
#
_cell.length_a   1.000
_cell.length_b   1.000
_cell.length_c   1.000
_cell.angle_alpha   90.00
_cell.angle_beta   90.00
_cell.angle_gamma   90.00
#
_symmetry.space_group_name_H-M   'P 1'
#
loop_
_entity.id
_entity.type
_entity.pdbx_description
1 polymer ?
#
loop_
_entity_poly.entity_id
_entity_poly.type
_entity_poly.pdbx_seq_one_letter_code
_entity_poly.pdbx_strand_id
1 'polypeptide(L)'
;MSQSAALRTVDGPFLHIVEQPKQRGFRFRYGCEGPSHGGLPGASSEKNRKTYPTVKISNYQGLARVVVQLVTALTPLPQLHAHSLVGKQCDKGICIADLQPKDSTISFPNLGILHVTKKNVAKTLEERMIEAFRMGYNCGVSIHHEIDALQGEVRVPRELTDHQRSVISSAAALQAKEMDLSVVRLMFTAFLPDSDGGFSRRLEPVVSEPIYDSKAPNASNLKIVRMDRTAGCVSGGEEVYLLCDKVQKDDIQVRFYEEDDSGLTWEALGDFSPTDVHRQFAIVFKTPKYRDQNLQKPTSVFVQLKRKSDNETSEPKPFTYHPQIIDKEEVQRKRQKTLPNFQDFSGHGGGGLYRGGGGGGPAAGGGPGSGGGGGGGGGGIKHGEKLQHSVCWDKTSRKSQEKRLRRCNHLLLCYCCVKAAQGDSADDSSDDNDPDDDSGSGVVLRASRLAQVTRRQLQALFQYSVTGDSAYLLAPQRPLMDAQDEDGDTGLHLAVLHSQQEALKSLTQVVSALPGQEVLNMRNHLYQTPLHLAVITQQREAVEALLLAGADPTLTDRHGNTALHLASQLEGGAEMVQFLLRHRELRGLLDHTNTAGLCAIHLAVLANQLSSLRELLEGGANVEAQERSCGRTALHLATEGDNVSLAGCLLLEGNANVDCCTFNGSTPLHIAAGRGSIKLTALLMAAGADPHKENFEPLFFKEEEEEEEDCDKEREEDDDEGYIPGTTPLNMAATTQVHSFLCVCVCVCVCAGDLASLDVEVKQQVCRALESEGCWENLAHSLGLGILNTAFRLSPSPAKTLLDSYEVSGGTIRDLLAGLRSVGDCRALSVLEEALRRLGEQEVTDETEGERMLIGCLSLKNTVAMTTRGSAVVSPHRRGSVRSGPGSEGRRSARQRGV
;
A
#
# COMPACT_ATOMS: atom_id res chain seq x y z
N MET A 1 30.56 20.78 37.66
CA MET A 1 31.37 21.29 38.80
C MET A 1 32.67 20.50 38.88
N SER A 2 33.80 21.19 39.00
CA SER A 2 35.08 20.69 39.56
C SER A 2 35.47 19.23 39.28
N GLN A 3 35.98 18.93 38.08
CA GLN A 3 36.99 17.86 37.97
C GLN A 3 38.31 18.38 38.53
N SER A 4 38.97 17.59 39.36
CA SER A 4 40.28 17.94 39.92
C SER A 4 41.32 18.03 38.81
N ALA A 5 41.80 19.23 38.53
CA ALA A 5 43.02 19.42 37.76
C ALA A 5 44.21 18.88 38.58
N ALA A 6 44.54 17.60 38.39
CA ALA A 6 45.84 17.07 38.80
C ALA A 6 46.92 17.93 38.14
N LEU A 7 47.89 18.39 38.93
CA LEU A 7 48.93 19.32 38.47
C LEU A 7 49.73 18.68 37.33
N ARG A 8 49.50 19.16 36.11
CA ARG A 8 50.27 18.76 34.93
C ARG A 8 51.74 19.12 35.16
N THR A 9 52.62 18.13 35.05
CA THR A 9 54.06 18.35 35.05
C THR A 9 54.43 19.15 33.80
N VAL A 10 54.95 20.36 34.00
CA VAL A 10 55.08 21.38 32.93
C VAL A 10 56.12 20.98 31.86
N ASP A 11 57.05 20.08 32.21
CA ASP A 11 58.23 19.74 31.41
C ASP A 11 58.12 18.40 30.62
N GLY A 12 56.99 17.69 30.72
CA GLY A 12 56.81 16.36 30.10
C GLY A 12 56.22 16.40 28.67
N PRO A 13 56.44 15.35 27.85
CA PRO A 13 55.72 15.15 26.59
C PRO A 13 54.25 14.81 26.86
N PHE A 14 53.31 15.47 26.16
CA PHE A 14 51.88 15.24 26.35
C PHE A 14 51.09 15.28 25.03
N LEU A 15 50.03 14.50 24.96
CA LEU A 15 49.09 14.48 23.84
C LEU A 15 47.98 15.52 24.06
N HIS A 16 47.53 16.18 23.00
CA HIS A 16 46.29 16.97 23.02
C HIS A 16 45.60 16.94 21.65
N ILE A 17 44.27 17.12 21.66
CA ILE A 17 43.46 17.22 20.46
C ILE A 17 43.56 18.66 19.92
N VAL A 18 43.95 18.82 18.66
CA VAL A 18 43.98 20.09 17.94
C VAL A 18 42.64 20.35 17.25
N GLU A 19 42.08 19.29 16.64
CA GLU A 19 40.77 19.33 16.00
C GLU A 19 39.92 18.17 16.51
N GLN A 20 38.80 18.49 17.16
CA GLN A 20 37.82 17.53 17.65
C GLN A 20 37.06 16.89 16.47
N PRO A 21 36.54 15.66 16.61
CA PRO A 21 35.61 15.09 15.64
C PRO A 21 34.30 15.88 15.60
N LYS A 22 33.61 15.87 14.46
CA LYS A 22 32.30 16.46 14.33
C LYS A 22 31.28 15.68 15.16
N GLN A 23 30.67 16.34 16.15
CA GLN A 23 29.79 15.70 17.12
C GLN A 23 28.51 15.13 16.49
N ARG A 24 27.94 15.77 15.46
CA ARG A 24 26.65 15.40 14.84
C ARG A 24 26.66 15.45 13.31
N GLY A 25 25.72 14.73 12.70
CA GLY A 25 25.60 14.59 11.25
C GLY A 25 26.54 13.56 10.62
N PHE A 26 27.31 12.80 11.42
CA PHE A 26 28.00 11.60 10.95
C PHE A 26 27.10 10.38 11.11
N ARG A 27 27.21 9.37 10.23
CA ARG A 27 26.38 8.16 10.26
C ARG A 27 27.23 6.94 10.56
N PHE A 28 26.86 6.17 11.59
CA PHE A 28 27.45 4.86 11.83
C PHE A 28 26.87 3.84 10.83
N ARG A 29 27.66 2.83 10.46
CA ARG A 29 27.34 1.92 9.34
C ARG A 29 27.37 0.46 9.78
N TYR A 30 26.37 -0.32 9.42
CA TYR A 30 26.43 -1.77 9.63
C TYR A 30 27.39 -2.44 8.63
N GLY A 31 27.90 -3.63 8.96
CA GLY A 31 28.83 -4.37 8.09
C GLY A 31 28.27 -4.64 6.69
N CYS A 32 26.96 -4.88 6.57
CA CYS A 32 26.25 -5.05 5.30
C CYS A 32 26.12 -3.77 4.46
N GLU A 33 26.45 -2.59 4.97
CA GLU A 33 26.44 -1.33 4.18
C GLU A 33 27.74 -1.10 3.39
N GLY A 34 28.78 -1.90 3.62
CA GLY A 34 30.08 -1.77 2.96
C GLY A 34 30.96 -0.59 3.45
N PRO A 35 32.24 -0.55 3.03
CA PRO A 35 33.26 0.30 3.66
C PRO A 35 33.39 1.73 3.09
N SER A 36 32.72 2.07 1.98
CA SER A 36 33.08 3.22 1.12
C SER A 36 32.42 4.57 1.47
N HIS A 37 31.74 4.68 2.62
CA HIS A 37 30.80 5.78 2.89
C HIS A 37 31.39 7.11 3.41
N GLY A 38 32.71 7.31 3.32
CA GLY A 38 33.40 8.55 3.69
C GLY A 38 33.83 8.61 5.17
N GLY A 39 34.94 9.30 5.43
CA GLY A 39 35.53 9.42 6.77
C GLY A 39 34.85 10.45 7.67
N LEU A 40 34.98 10.24 8.97
CA LEU A 40 34.56 11.11 10.06
C LEU A 40 35.19 12.51 9.92
N PRO A 41 34.40 13.57 9.66
CA PRO A 41 34.93 14.92 9.55
C PRO A 41 35.29 15.48 10.93
N GLY A 42 36.18 16.47 10.95
CA GLY A 42 36.45 17.27 12.12
C GLY A 42 35.41 18.37 12.35
N ALA A 43 35.44 18.97 13.54
CA ALA A 43 34.40 19.90 14.01
C ALA A 43 34.31 21.19 13.17
N SER A 44 35.43 21.66 12.59
CA SER A 44 35.50 22.83 11.70
C SER A 44 35.33 22.49 10.21
N SER A 45 34.93 21.24 9.89
CA SER A 45 34.82 20.80 8.50
C SER A 45 33.57 21.36 7.81
N GLU A 46 33.81 22.05 6.71
CA GLU A 46 32.81 22.67 5.84
C GLU A 46 32.71 21.92 4.49
N LYS A 47 31.70 22.25 3.67
CA LYS A 47 31.50 21.61 2.35
C LYS A 47 32.70 21.81 1.41
N ASN A 48 33.31 23.00 1.45
CA ASN A 48 34.41 23.40 0.55
C ASN A 48 35.81 23.18 1.16
N ARG A 49 35.91 23.00 2.48
CA ARG A 49 37.17 22.76 3.20
C ARG A 49 36.96 21.63 4.19
N LYS A 50 37.33 20.41 3.77
CA LYS A 50 37.26 19.22 4.60
C LYS A 50 38.44 19.21 5.57
N THR A 51 38.12 19.05 6.85
CA THR A 51 39.07 18.94 7.95
C THR A 51 38.71 17.72 8.78
N TYR A 52 39.61 17.26 9.65
CA TYR A 52 39.58 15.90 10.19
C TYR A 52 40.08 15.84 11.63
N PRO A 53 39.65 14.86 12.44
CA PRO A 53 40.16 14.69 13.80
C PRO A 53 41.69 14.67 13.79
N THR A 54 42.29 15.58 14.55
CA THR A 54 43.75 15.83 14.51
C THR A 54 44.28 16.00 15.92
N VAL A 55 45.36 15.29 16.24
CA VAL A 55 46.02 15.34 17.55
C VAL A 55 47.48 15.74 17.40
N LYS A 56 48.04 16.34 18.45
CA LYS A 56 49.41 16.83 18.50
C LYS A 56 50.11 16.34 19.76
N ILE A 57 51.34 15.87 19.59
CA ILE A 57 52.23 15.59 20.71
C ILE A 57 53.04 16.87 20.97
N SER A 58 52.83 17.48 22.14
CA SER A 58 53.60 18.62 22.63
C SER A 58 54.84 18.13 23.38
N ASN A 59 55.87 18.97 23.43
CA ASN A 59 57.13 18.72 24.14
C ASN A 59 57.85 17.42 23.72
N TYR A 60 57.63 16.96 22.48
CA TYR A 60 58.31 15.83 21.87
C TYR A 60 58.53 16.06 20.38
N GLN A 61 59.68 15.62 19.86
CA GLN A 61 59.97 15.60 18.44
C GLN A 61 60.77 14.32 18.12
N GLY A 62 60.16 13.43 17.33
CA GLY A 62 60.67 12.09 17.07
C GLY A 62 59.58 11.17 16.53
N LEU A 63 59.90 9.90 16.31
CA LEU A 63 58.88 8.89 15.96
C LEU A 63 57.90 8.71 17.13
N ALA A 64 56.63 8.51 16.85
CA ALA A 64 55.64 8.09 17.85
C ALA A 64 54.53 7.28 17.19
N ARG A 65 53.90 6.37 17.92
CA ARG A 65 52.72 5.61 17.47
C ARG A 65 51.49 6.12 18.18
N VAL A 66 50.47 6.54 17.43
CA VAL A 66 49.17 6.95 18.00
C VAL A 66 48.14 5.87 17.70
N VAL A 67 47.50 5.40 18.76
CA VAL A 67 46.42 4.40 18.74
C VAL A 67 45.12 5.12 19.04
N VAL A 68 44.08 4.86 18.25
CA VAL A 68 42.73 5.40 18.44
C VAL A 68 41.75 4.25 18.71
N GLN A 69 40.99 4.38 19.79
CA GLN A 69 39.95 3.43 20.20
C GLN A 69 38.61 4.12 20.37
N LEU A 70 37.51 3.34 20.27
CA LEU A 70 36.17 3.79 20.60
C LEU A 70 35.84 3.43 22.06
N VAL A 71 35.42 4.44 22.81
CA VAL A 71 35.01 4.34 24.22
C VAL A 71 33.61 4.91 24.46
N THR A 72 33.00 4.54 25.58
CA THR A 72 31.69 5.01 26.03
C THR A 72 31.69 6.52 26.33
N ALA A 73 30.54 7.17 26.14
CA ALA A 73 30.38 8.61 26.34
C ALA A 73 29.71 9.01 27.67
N LEU A 74 28.81 8.18 28.19
CA LEU A 74 27.92 8.53 29.31
C LEU A 74 28.38 8.00 30.68
N THR A 75 29.37 7.09 30.71
CA THR A 75 29.90 6.51 31.95
C THR A 75 30.96 7.44 32.58
N PRO A 76 31.07 7.49 33.93
CA PRO A 76 32.02 8.37 34.62
C PRO A 76 33.48 7.95 34.45
N LEU A 77 33.71 6.66 34.18
CA LEU A 77 34.98 6.12 33.69
C LEU A 77 34.77 5.67 32.23
N PRO A 78 35.72 5.93 31.30
CA PRO A 78 35.63 5.41 29.95
C PRO A 78 35.74 3.87 29.96
N GLN A 79 34.83 3.21 29.24
CA GLN A 79 34.79 1.77 28.99
C GLN A 79 34.95 1.53 27.48
N LEU A 80 35.36 0.33 27.06
CA LEU A 80 35.45 0.01 25.62
C LEU A 80 34.05 0.02 25.01
N HIS A 81 33.89 0.68 23.86
CA HIS A 81 32.62 0.61 23.14
C HIS A 81 32.54 -0.66 22.28
N ALA A 82 31.34 -1.20 22.03
CA ALA A 82 31.21 -2.38 21.14
C ALA A 82 31.51 -2.06 19.66
N HIS A 83 31.25 -0.82 19.22
CA HIS A 83 31.53 -0.37 17.85
C HIS A 83 33.03 -0.38 17.53
N SER A 84 33.33 -0.56 16.25
CA SER A 84 34.70 -0.72 15.73
C SER A 84 35.08 0.42 14.79
N LEU A 85 36.33 0.89 14.86
CA LEU A 85 36.88 1.81 13.86
C LEU A 85 37.25 1.04 12.60
N VAL A 86 36.82 1.54 11.44
CA VAL A 86 37.17 1.00 10.12
C VAL A 86 37.84 2.08 9.27
N GLY A 87 38.68 1.71 8.32
CA GLY A 87 39.46 2.67 7.54
C GLY A 87 40.82 2.13 7.10
N LYS A 88 41.57 2.92 6.32
CA LYS A 88 42.86 2.51 5.72
C LYS A 88 43.97 2.19 6.72
N GLN A 89 43.84 2.65 7.97
CA GLN A 89 44.82 2.49 9.06
C GLN A 89 44.18 1.77 10.27
N CYS A 90 43.06 1.08 10.04
CA CYS A 90 42.30 0.41 11.10
C CYS A 90 42.41 -1.11 10.97
N ASP A 91 42.76 -1.78 12.06
CA ASP A 91 42.71 -3.23 12.19
C ASP A 91 41.94 -3.61 13.47
N LYS A 92 41.13 -4.67 13.41
CA LYS A 92 40.29 -5.19 14.52
C LYS A 92 39.56 -4.10 15.34
N GLY A 93 39.07 -3.07 14.65
CA GLY A 93 38.32 -1.98 15.28
C GLY A 93 39.16 -0.91 15.99
N ILE A 94 40.48 -0.90 15.81
CA ILE A 94 41.44 0.06 16.39
C ILE A 94 42.18 0.75 15.24
N CYS A 95 42.36 2.07 15.29
CA CYS A 95 43.21 2.78 14.31
C CYS A 95 44.64 2.91 14.87
N ILE A 96 45.66 2.60 14.07
CA ILE A 96 47.07 2.75 14.43
C ILE A 96 47.76 3.57 13.35
N ALA A 97 48.36 4.69 13.74
CA ALA A 97 49.09 5.56 12.81
C ALA A 97 50.41 6.05 13.42
N ASP A 98 51.47 5.98 12.62
CA ASP A 98 52.84 6.33 13.04
C ASP A 98 53.21 7.75 12.59
N LEU A 99 53.61 8.58 13.55
CA LEU A 99 54.07 9.95 13.39
C LEU A 99 55.55 9.95 12.93
N GLN A 100 55.84 10.71 11.87
CA GLN A 100 57.19 10.86 11.33
C GLN A 100 58.00 11.91 12.11
N PRO A 101 59.35 11.85 12.15
CA PRO A 101 60.17 12.70 13.03
C PRO A 101 60.11 14.20 12.73
N LYS A 102 59.59 14.58 11.56
CA LYS A 102 59.44 15.97 11.10
C LYS A 102 58.11 16.58 11.52
N ASP A 103 57.12 15.75 11.84
CA ASP A 103 55.75 16.17 12.10
C ASP A 103 55.47 16.11 13.61
N SER A 104 54.72 17.07 14.14
CA SER A 104 54.22 17.04 15.54
C SER A 104 52.73 16.70 15.64
N THR A 105 52.04 16.68 14.50
CA THR A 105 50.59 16.58 14.36
C THR A 105 50.23 15.39 13.47
N ILE A 106 49.19 14.64 13.83
CA ILE A 106 48.66 13.53 13.04
C ILE A 106 47.15 13.68 12.89
N SER A 107 46.65 13.52 11.65
CA SER A 107 45.25 13.70 11.27
C SER A 107 44.66 12.40 10.73
N PHE A 108 43.38 12.14 10.97
CA PHE A 108 42.74 10.85 10.67
C PHE A 108 41.59 10.96 9.64
N PRO A 109 41.89 11.10 8.33
CA PRO A 109 40.89 11.47 7.32
C PRO A 109 39.91 10.38 6.86
N ASN A 110 40.19 9.11 7.18
CA ASN A 110 39.43 7.96 6.67
C ASN A 110 38.87 7.05 7.79
N LEU A 111 38.51 7.63 8.94
CA LEU A 111 37.87 6.89 10.04
C LEU A 111 36.37 6.69 9.77
N GLY A 112 35.92 5.46 9.66
CA GLY A 112 34.51 5.08 9.77
C GLY A 112 34.20 4.45 11.13
N ILE A 113 32.92 4.46 11.52
CA ILE A 113 32.43 3.79 12.73
C ILE A 113 31.46 2.70 12.31
N LEU A 114 31.87 1.45 12.55
CA LEU A 114 31.10 0.24 12.30
C LEU A 114 30.11 0.01 13.45
N HIS A 115 28.82 0.13 13.14
CA HIS A 115 27.70 -0.13 14.04
C HIS A 115 27.53 -1.63 14.24
N VAL A 116 27.49 -2.07 15.50
CA VAL A 116 27.27 -3.49 15.87
C VAL A 116 25.78 -3.72 16.10
N THR A 117 25.25 -4.89 15.72
CA THR A 117 23.84 -5.22 15.96
C THR A 117 23.59 -5.45 17.45
N LYS A 118 22.38 -5.11 17.94
CA LYS A 118 22.06 -5.23 19.38
C LYS A 118 22.23 -6.66 19.92
N LYS A 119 22.02 -7.69 19.08
CA LYS A 119 22.27 -9.10 19.44
C LYS A 119 23.75 -9.40 19.69
N ASN A 120 24.67 -8.76 18.97
CA ASN A 120 26.10 -9.12 18.95
C ASN A 120 26.95 -8.25 19.89
N VAL A 121 26.36 -7.30 20.63
CA VAL A 121 27.08 -6.34 21.50
C VAL A 121 27.97 -7.05 22.52
N ALA A 122 27.44 -8.05 23.24
CA ALA A 122 28.19 -8.75 24.29
C ALA A 122 29.39 -9.52 23.73
N LYS A 123 29.18 -10.34 22.68
CA LYS A 123 30.25 -11.09 22.01
C LYS A 123 31.34 -10.17 21.46
N THR A 124 30.95 -9.12 20.73
CA THR A 124 31.91 -8.18 20.15
C THR A 124 32.68 -7.41 21.23
N LEU A 125 32.02 -7.05 22.34
CA LEU A 125 32.67 -6.37 23.46
C LEU A 125 33.68 -7.29 24.17
N GLU A 126 33.36 -8.57 24.37
CA GLU A 126 34.29 -9.56 24.90
C GLU A 126 35.53 -9.69 24.01
N GLU A 127 35.36 -9.87 22.70
CA GLU A 127 36.45 -9.96 21.73
C GLU A 127 37.35 -8.70 21.76
N ARG A 128 36.76 -7.50 21.84
CA ARG A 128 37.52 -6.24 21.95
C ARG A 128 38.25 -6.10 23.29
N MET A 129 37.68 -6.56 24.41
CA MET A 129 38.36 -6.57 25.71
C MET A 129 39.54 -7.53 25.74
N ILE A 130 39.38 -8.73 25.16
CA ILE A 130 40.45 -9.72 25.01
C ILE A 130 41.58 -9.18 24.14
N GLU A 131 41.27 -8.58 22.99
CA GLU A 131 42.29 -8.01 22.09
C GLU A 131 43.02 -6.81 22.74
N ALA A 132 42.30 -5.93 23.43
CA ALA A 132 42.89 -4.81 24.17
C ALA A 132 43.83 -5.29 25.30
N PHE A 133 43.48 -6.37 26.01
CA PHE A 133 44.36 -6.98 27.01
C PHE A 133 45.58 -7.64 26.37
N ARG A 134 45.39 -8.41 25.29
CA ARG A 134 46.48 -9.09 24.56
C ARG A 134 47.52 -8.10 24.04
N MET A 135 47.07 -6.98 23.48
CA MET A 135 47.93 -5.93 22.90
C MET A 135 48.44 -4.89 23.92
N GLY A 136 48.00 -4.95 25.18
CA GLY A 136 48.35 -3.94 26.19
C GLY A 136 47.75 -2.55 25.95
N TYR A 137 46.69 -2.46 25.14
CA TYR A 137 45.97 -1.22 24.82
C TYR A 137 44.74 -1.00 25.73
N ASN A 138 44.72 -1.61 26.91
CA ASN A 138 43.70 -1.40 27.95
C ASN A 138 44.03 -0.22 28.90
N CYS A 139 45.04 0.59 28.59
CA CYS A 139 45.47 1.68 29.47
C CYS A 139 44.50 2.88 29.45
N GLY A 140 43.92 3.21 30.61
CA GLY A 140 42.98 4.33 30.74
C GLY A 140 41.54 4.03 30.35
N VAL A 141 41.21 2.75 30.15
CA VAL A 141 39.83 2.23 30.00
C VAL A 141 39.59 1.24 31.12
N SER A 142 38.40 1.22 31.74
CA SER A 142 38.09 0.23 32.79
C SER A 142 37.38 -0.98 32.21
N ILE A 143 37.94 -2.17 32.44
CA ILE A 143 37.38 -3.47 32.05
C ILE A 143 36.86 -4.18 33.30
N HIS A 144 37.75 -4.47 34.25
CA HIS A 144 37.44 -5.05 35.55
C HIS A 144 38.62 -4.84 36.50
N HIS A 145 38.40 -4.57 37.79
CA HIS A 145 39.48 -4.20 38.72
C HIS A 145 40.68 -5.16 38.74
N GLU A 146 40.45 -6.46 38.59
CA GLU A 146 41.49 -7.50 38.54
C GLU A 146 42.31 -7.51 37.24
N ILE A 147 41.68 -7.10 36.13
CA ILE A 147 42.32 -6.99 34.80
C ILE A 147 43.03 -5.63 34.68
N ASP A 148 42.40 -4.57 35.18
CA ASP A 148 42.90 -3.19 35.19
C ASP A 148 44.16 -3.05 36.08
N ALA A 149 44.30 -3.89 37.11
CA ALA A 149 45.48 -3.99 37.98
C ALA A 149 46.72 -4.58 37.27
N LEU A 150 46.54 -5.34 36.18
CA LEU A 150 47.61 -6.01 35.44
C LEU A 150 48.24 -5.12 34.36
N GLN A 151 48.26 -3.79 34.53
CA GLN A 151 48.96 -2.89 33.61
C GLN A 151 50.47 -3.16 33.61
N GLY A 152 51.04 -3.47 32.44
CA GLY A 152 52.46 -3.75 32.27
C GLY A 152 52.88 -3.64 30.80
N GLU A 153 54.16 -3.87 30.51
CA GLU A 153 54.79 -3.47 29.25
C GLU A 153 54.13 -4.04 27.98
N VAL A 154 54.04 -3.18 26.96
CA VAL A 154 53.32 -3.38 25.68
C VAL A 154 54.01 -4.38 24.74
N ARG A 155 55.16 -4.93 25.12
CA ARG A 155 56.11 -5.57 24.20
C ARG A 155 55.79 -7.03 23.81
N VAL A 156 54.89 -7.72 24.50
CA VAL A 156 54.60 -9.15 24.25
C VAL A 156 53.09 -9.39 24.23
N PRO A 157 52.53 -10.04 23.19
CA PRO A 157 51.15 -10.50 23.18
C PRO A 157 50.88 -11.40 24.38
N ARG A 158 49.96 -10.99 25.26
CA ARG A 158 49.68 -11.76 26.48
C ARG A 158 48.74 -12.91 26.19
N GLU A 159 49.13 -14.11 26.61
CA GLU A 159 48.20 -15.24 26.72
C GLU A 159 47.27 -15.01 27.91
N LEU A 160 45.97 -15.22 27.71
CA LEU A 160 44.97 -15.11 28.77
C LEU A 160 44.79 -16.48 29.44
N THR A 161 44.82 -16.49 30.77
CA THR A 161 44.32 -17.65 31.54
C THR A 161 42.80 -17.77 31.41
N ASP A 162 42.27 -18.99 31.55
CA ASP A 162 40.83 -19.25 31.48
C ASP A 162 40.04 -18.45 32.53
N HIS A 163 40.63 -18.21 33.70
CA HIS A 163 40.04 -17.36 34.74
C HIS A 163 39.92 -15.90 34.27
N GLN A 164 40.98 -15.32 33.68
CA GLN A 164 40.92 -13.95 33.13
C GLN A 164 39.91 -13.84 31.98
N ARG A 165 39.80 -14.86 31.12
CA ARG A 165 38.79 -14.92 30.06
C ARG A 165 37.38 -14.91 30.64
N SER A 166 37.11 -15.72 31.66
CA SER A 166 35.82 -15.76 32.37
C SER A 166 35.46 -14.41 33.03
N VAL A 167 36.42 -13.76 33.67
CA VAL A 167 36.25 -12.42 34.25
C VAL A 167 35.91 -11.38 33.16
N ILE A 168 36.61 -11.42 32.02
CA ILE A 168 36.35 -10.51 30.89
C ILE A 168 34.96 -10.78 30.26
N SER A 169 34.58 -12.03 30.03
CA SER A 169 33.25 -12.39 29.50
C SER A 169 32.11 -11.92 30.42
N SER A 170 32.27 -12.11 31.73
CA SER A 170 31.34 -11.60 32.75
C SER A 170 31.24 -10.06 32.74
N ALA A 171 32.37 -9.35 32.68
CA ALA A 171 32.41 -7.89 32.58
C ALA A 171 31.76 -7.38 31.28
N ALA A 172 32.04 -8.03 30.14
CA ALA A 172 31.42 -7.71 28.86
C ALA A 172 29.89 -7.90 28.89
N ALA A 173 29.40 -9.00 29.47
CA ALA A 173 27.97 -9.27 29.59
C ALA A 173 27.22 -8.28 30.51
N LEU A 174 27.91 -7.67 31.48
CA LEU A 174 27.36 -6.58 32.30
C LEU A 174 27.39 -5.24 31.55
N GLN A 175 28.56 -4.82 31.04
CA GLN A 175 28.72 -3.54 30.35
C GLN A 175 27.86 -3.45 29.07
N ALA A 176 27.63 -4.58 28.38
CA ALA A 176 26.77 -4.63 27.20
C ALA A 176 25.28 -4.29 27.47
N LYS A 177 24.80 -4.37 28.73
CA LYS A 177 23.40 -4.03 29.08
C LYS A 177 23.18 -2.52 29.20
N GLU A 178 24.22 -1.78 29.59
CA GLU A 178 24.18 -0.33 29.80
C GLU A 178 24.76 0.45 28.59
N MET A 179 25.24 -0.27 27.57
CA MET A 179 25.89 0.29 26.37
C MET A 179 24.91 1.06 25.47
N ASP A 180 25.13 2.36 25.30
CA ASP A 180 24.39 3.20 24.36
C ASP A 180 25.03 3.18 22.96
N LEU A 181 24.42 2.44 22.04
CA LEU A 181 24.90 2.33 20.65
C LEU A 181 24.75 3.62 19.83
N SER A 182 24.01 4.63 20.32
CA SER A 182 23.78 5.90 19.61
C SER A 182 24.93 6.92 19.75
N VAL A 183 25.86 6.71 20.68
CA VAL A 183 26.92 7.69 21.00
C VAL A 183 28.25 7.02 21.34
N VAL A 184 29.34 7.56 20.81
CA VAL A 184 30.72 7.08 21.06
C VAL A 184 31.67 8.24 21.31
N ARG A 185 32.84 7.96 21.88
CA ARG A 185 33.98 8.89 21.91
C ARG A 185 35.23 8.24 21.32
N LEU A 186 36.11 9.04 20.73
CA LEU A 186 37.45 8.62 20.35
C LEU A 186 38.39 8.80 21.54
N MET A 187 39.18 7.78 21.84
CA MET A 187 40.27 7.86 22.81
C MET A 187 41.59 7.71 22.06
N PHE A 188 42.46 8.70 22.22
CA PHE A 188 43.78 8.74 21.59
C PHE A 188 44.85 8.43 22.63
N THR A 189 45.70 7.46 22.34
CA THR A 189 46.83 7.05 23.18
C THR A 189 48.11 7.12 22.35
N ALA A 190 49.11 7.86 22.82
CA ALA A 190 50.40 7.96 22.15
C ALA A 190 51.47 7.10 22.85
N PHE A 191 52.26 6.39 22.07
CA PHE A 191 53.39 5.57 22.51
C PHE A 191 54.68 6.08 21.88
N LEU A 192 55.67 6.40 22.70
CA LEU A 192 56.99 6.84 22.26
C LEU A 192 57.93 5.64 22.14
N PRO A 193 58.88 5.66 21.19
CA PRO A 193 59.88 4.62 21.02
C PRO A 193 60.79 4.56 22.24
N ASP A 194 61.30 3.36 22.49
CA ASP A 194 62.21 3.02 23.57
C ASP A 194 63.60 2.71 23.01
N SER A 195 64.54 2.34 23.89
CA SER A 195 65.95 2.08 23.55
C SER A 195 66.15 1.03 22.45
N ASP A 196 65.21 0.09 22.32
CA ASP A 196 65.23 -0.99 21.32
C ASP A 196 64.42 -0.67 20.05
N GLY A 197 63.96 0.58 19.89
CA GLY A 197 63.16 1.04 18.74
C GLY A 197 61.67 0.66 18.78
N GLY A 198 61.25 -0.21 19.70
CA GLY A 198 59.83 -0.53 19.94
C GLY A 198 59.06 0.57 20.68
N PHE A 199 57.76 0.72 20.40
CA PHE A 199 56.89 1.72 21.02
C PHE A 199 56.29 1.22 22.34
N SER A 200 56.97 1.44 23.47
CA SER A 200 56.52 0.99 24.82
C SER A 200 56.12 2.14 25.76
N ARG A 201 56.66 3.36 25.57
CA ARG A 201 56.53 4.46 26.53
C ARG A 201 55.23 5.24 26.30
N ARG A 202 54.16 4.86 27.01
CA ARG A 202 52.83 5.50 26.89
C ARG A 202 52.77 6.91 27.47
N LEU A 203 52.01 7.79 26.82
CA LEU A 203 51.56 9.08 27.37
C LEU A 203 50.17 8.94 28.02
N GLU A 204 49.72 9.99 28.70
CA GLU A 204 48.35 10.07 29.21
C GLU A 204 47.34 10.09 28.03
N PRO A 205 46.30 9.24 28.04
CA PRO A 205 45.35 9.18 26.95
C PRO A 205 44.37 10.37 26.99
N VAL A 206 43.94 10.82 25.81
CA VAL A 206 43.02 11.95 25.67
C VAL A 206 41.75 11.49 24.97
N VAL A 207 40.60 11.80 25.57
CA VAL A 207 39.28 11.44 25.03
C VAL A 207 38.65 12.64 24.31
N SER A 208 38.00 12.40 23.18
CA SER A 208 37.31 13.41 22.38
C SER A 208 35.95 13.80 22.96
N GLU A 209 35.38 14.86 22.38
CA GLU A 209 33.94 15.13 22.48
C GLU A 209 33.09 13.93 21.96
N PRO A 210 31.85 13.76 22.45
CA PRO A 210 30.96 12.70 22.00
C PRO A 210 30.53 12.88 20.54
N ILE A 211 30.51 11.77 19.81
CA ILE A 211 30.03 11.65 18.44
C ILE A 211 28.72 10.88 18.50
N TYR A 212 27.65 11.48 17.99
CA TYR A 212 26.32 10.89 17.95
C TYR A 212 25.99 10.38 16.53
N ASP A 213 25.31 9.25 16.45
CA ASP A 213 24.84 8.71 15.17
C ASP A 213 23.65 9.51 14.63
N SER A 214 23.80 10.11 13.46
CA SER A 214 22.72 10.82 12.75
C SER A 214 21.55 9.92 12.33
N LYS A 215 21.68 8.58 12.39
CA LYS A 215 20.54 7.65 12.22
C LYS A 215 19.78 7.38 13.52
N ALA A 216 20.35 7.68 14.69
CA ALA A 216 19.65 7.53 15.96
C ALA A 216 18.56 8.60 16.12
N PRO A 217 17.35 8.26 16.61
CA PRO A 217 16.21 9.18 16.61
C PRO A 217 16.36 10.34 17.62
N ASN A 218 17.17 10.14 18.66
CA ASN A 218 17.57 11.12 19.67
C ASN A 218 18.70 12.06 19.22
N ALA A 219 19.38 11.77 18.09
CA ALA A 219 20.51 12.56 17.59
C ALA A 219 20.46 12.82 16.07
N SER A 220 19.29 12.65 15.46
CA SER A 220 19.03 13.02 14.07
C SER A 220 19.18 14.53 13.89
N ASN A 221 19.92 14.97 12.86
CA ASN A 221 19.99 16.40 12.53
C ASN A 221 18.57 16.95 12.27
N LEU A 222 18.19 18.01 12.99
CA LEU A 222 16.91 18.68 12.76
C LEU A 222 16.97 19.51 11.48
N LYS A 223 15.96 19.38 10.63
CA LYS A 223 15.86 20.17 9.39
C LYS A 223 14.40 20.41 9.00
N ILE A 224 14.07 21.67 8.71
CA ILE A 224 12.81 22.04 8.05
C ILE A 224 13.00 21.83 6.54
N VAL A 225 12.31 20.85 5.97
CA VAL A 225 12.35 20.57 4.53
C VAL A 225 11.49 21.60 3.80
N ARG A 226 10.21 21.73 4.16
CA ARG A 226 9.24 22.64 3.53
C ARG A 226 8.18 23.08 4.54
N MET A 227 7.59 24.24 4.33
CA MET A 227 6.39 24.71 5.02
C MET A 227 5.35 25.05 3.95
N ASP A 228 4.06 24.86 4.22
CA ASP A 228 2.96 25.26 3.34
C ASP A 228 2.73 26.78 3.37
N ARG A 229 2.86 27.39 4.56
CA ARG A 229 2.73 28.82 4.82
C ARG A 229 4.05 29.36 5.39
N THR A 230 4.57 30.41 4.76
CA THR A 230 5.72 31.19 5.23
C THR A 230 5.33 32.59 5.68
N ALA A 231 4.03 32.85 5.85
CA ALA A 231 3.49 34.09 6.39
C ALA A 231 2.14 33.83 7.08
N GLY A 232 1.73 34.72 8.00
CA GLY A 232 0.46 34.64 8.71
C GLY A 232 0.15 35.88 9.56
N CYS A 233 -1.05 35.95 10.12
CA CYS A 233 -1.53 37.10 10.88
C CYS A 233 -0.85 37.25 12.25
N VAL A 234 -0.56 38.49 12.67
CA VAL A 234 -0.03 38.81 14.02
C VAL A 234 -0.88 38.30 15.18
N SER A 235 -2.17 38.04 14.96
CA SER A 235 -3.07 37.45 15.95
C SER A 235 -2.74 36.00 16.31
N GLY A 236 -1.93 35.31 15.48
CA GLY A 236 -1.64 33.88 15.59
C GLY A 236 -2.86 32.99 15.38
N GLY A 237 -2.70 31.70 15.67
CA GLY A 237 -3.75 30.69 15.61
C GLY A 237 -3.98 30.03 14.24
N GLU A 238 -3.20 30.39 13.21
CA GLU A 238 -3.28 29.79 11.88
C GLU A 238 -2.59 28.42 11.84
N GLU A 239 -3.22 27.43 11.19
CA GLU A 239 -2.67 26.09 11.03
C GLU A 239 -1.63 26.05 9.89
N VAL A 240 -0.46 25.52 10.20
CA VAL A 240 0.72 25.41 9.32
C VAL A 240 1.19 23.96 9.28
N TYR A 241 1.44 23.47 8.07
CA TYR A 241 1.95 22.14 7.78
C TYR A 241 3.45 22.24 7.48
N LEU A 242 4.28 21.73 8.41
CA LEU A 242 5.72 21.73 8.32
C LEU A 242 6.24 20.32 8.05
N LEU A 243 6.91 20.14 6.91
CA LEU A 243 7.64 18.92 6.55
C LEU A 243 9.08 19.00 7.06
N CYS A 244 9.54 17.97 7.74
CA CYS A 244 10.86 17.91 8.38
C CYS A 244 11.55 16.56 8.20
N ASP A 245 12.85 16.53 8.47
CA ASP A 245 13.56 15.27 8.69
C ASP A 245 13.06 14.59 9.99
N LYS A 246 13.51 13.35 10.25
CA LYS A 246 12.94 12.48 11.29
C LYS A 246 13.01 13.08 12.71
N VAL A 247 11.85 13.35 13.30
CA VAL A 247 11.68 13.89 14.68
C VAL A 247 10.95 12.92 15.62
N GLN A 248 11.16 13.07 16.93
CA GLN A 248 10.40 12.37 17.97
C GLN A 248 9.25 13.26 18.47
N LYS A 249 8.01 12.75 18.43
CA LYS A 249 6.78 13.52 18.72
C LYS A 249 6.76 14.18 20.11
N ASP A 250 7.36 13.53 21.11
CA ASP A 250 7.33 13.97 22.50
C ASP A 250 8.48 14.95 22.81
N ASP A 251 9.55 14.94 21.99
CA ASP A 251 10.82 15.65 22.20
C ASP A 251 11.08 16.75 21.14
N ILE A 252 10.03 17.29 20.52
CA ILE A 252 10.14 18.32 19.49
C ILE A 252 9.31 19.57 19.81
N GLN A 253 9.81 20.74 19.40
CA GLN A 253 9.15 22.04 19.45
C GLN A 253 9.42 22.81 18.15
N VAL A 254 8.50 23.70 17.78
CA VAL A 254 8.70 24.69 16.72
C VAL A 254 8.91 26.04 17.39
N ARG A 255 10.10 26.63 17.28
CA ARG A 255 10.46 27.92 17.88
C ARG A 255 10.42 29.02 16.83
N PHE A 256 9.61 30.05 17.10
CA PHE A 256 9.59 31.33 16.40
C PHE A 256 10.45 32.32 17.18
N TYR A 257 11.28 33.11 16.53
CA TYR A 257 12.12 34.09 17.21
C TYR A 257 12.55 35.25 16.31
N GLU A 258 12.89 36.38 16.95
CA GLU A 258 13.40 37.60 16.32
C GLU A 258 14.73 37.97 17.00
N GLU A 259 15.75 38.30 16.21
CA GLU A 259 17.09 38.68 16.67
C GLU A 259 17.46 40.03 16.02
N ASP A 260 17.82 41.00 16.86
CA ASP A 260 18.31 42.33 16.47
C ASP A 260 19.82 42.44 16.83
N ASP A 261 20.48 43.55 16.48
CA ASP A 261 21.92 43.79 16.75
C ASP A 261 22.31 43.72 18.25
N SER A 262 21.33 43.74 19.16
CA SER A 262 21.51 43.61 20.62
C SER A 262 21.25 42.20 21.17
N GLY A 263 20.82 41.24 20.32
CA GLY A 263 20.53 39.86 20.66
C GLY A 263 19.08 39.44 20.39
N LEU A 264 18.64 38.37 21.06
CA LEU A 264 17.29 37.81 20.96
C LEU A 264 16.24 38.78 21.53
N THR A 265 15.34 39.31 20.70
CA THR A 265 14.35 40.33 21.11
C THR A 265 12.92 39.79 21.23
N TRP A 266 12.62 38.63 20.66
CA TRP A 266 11.37 37.90 20.89
C TRP A 266 11.56 36.40 20.67
N GLU A 267 10.88 35.56 21.46
CA GLU A 267 10.68 34.15 21.15
C GLU A 267 9.27 33.67 21.55
N ALA A 268 8.75 32.72 20.78
CA ALA A 268 7.51 32.01 21.06
C ALA A 268 7.55 30.58 20.49
N LEU A 269 6.66 29.72 20.96
CA LEU A 269 6.53 28.35 20.47
C LEU A 269 5.24 28.18 19.67
N GLY A 270 5.31 27.45 18.56
CA GLY A 270 4.13 26.96 17.86
C GLY A 270 3.33 25.98 18.72
N ASP A 271 2.01 26.09 18.69
CA ASP A 271 1.09 25.30 19.50
C ASP A 271 0.68 24.02 18.77
N PHE A 272 1.02 22.86 19.33
CA PHE A 272 0.67 21.53 18.81
C PHE A 272 0.82 20.45 19.89
N SER A 273 0.08 19.36 19.72
CA SER A 273 0.16 18.15 20.55
C SER A 273 1.02 17.07 19.89
N PRO A 274 1.54 16.07 20.65
CA PRO A 274 2.28 14.93 20.07
C PRO A 274 1.46 14.09 19.07
N THR A 275 0.14 14.24 19.04
CA THR A 275 -0.77 13.66 18.02
C THR A 275 -0.58 14.28 16.64
N ASP A 276 -0.15 15.54 16.59
CA ASP A 276 -0.14 16.37 15.38
C ASP A 276 1.19 16.22 14.61
N VAL A 277 2.12 15.44 15.18
CA VAL A 277 3.38 15.00 14.57
C VAL A 277 3.13 13.74 13.74
N HIS A 278 2.77 13.94 12.48
CA HIS A 278 2.43 12.84 11.57
C HIS A 278 3.67 12.01 11.17
N ARG A 279 3.67 10.74 11.60
CA ARG A 279 4.65 9.69 11.23
C ARG A 279 6.14 10.13 11.32
N GLN A 280 6.49 11.01 12.26
CA GLN A 280 7.86 11.53 12.47
C GLN A 280 8.44 12.45 11.38
N PHE A 281 7.69 12.80 10.32
CA PHE A 281 8.20 13.57 9.17
C PHE A 281 7.39 14.84 8.85
N ALA A 282 6.24 15.03 9.49
CA ALA A 282 5.49 16.27 9.40
C ALA A 282 4.96 16.69 10.77
N ILE A 283 4.80 17.99 10.97
CA ILE A 283 4.21 18.61 12.16
C ILE A 283 3.12 19.56 11.67
N VAL A 284 1.89 19.34 12.12
CA VAL A 284 0.81 20.35 12.00
C VAL A 284 0.80 21.14 13.30
N PHE A 285 0.90 22.47 13.22
CA PHE A 285 0.92 23.33 14.40
C PHE A 285 0.23 24.67 14.14
N LYS A 286 -0.12 25.39 15.21
CA LYS A 286 -0.73 26.72 15.15
C LYS A 286 0.32 27.80 15.42
N THR A 287 0.36 28.82 14.57
CA THR A 287 1.31 29.94 14.71
C THR A 287 1.13 30.66 16.05
N PRO A 288 2.20 31.00 16.79
CA PRO A 288 2.07 31.81 17.99
C PRO A 288 1.58 33.22 17.67
N LYS A 289 1.14 33.95 18.69
CA LYS A 289 0.82 35.38 18.58
C LYS A 289 2.11 36.18 18.54
N TYR A 290 2.22 37.14 17.62
CA TYR A 290 3.37 38.05 17.60
C TYR A 290 3.31 39.02 18.79
N ARG A 291 4.48 39.57 19.21
CA ARG A 291 4.58 40.49 20.36
C ARG A 291 3.64 41.69 20.24
N ASP A 292 3.61 42.30 19.06
CA ASP A 292 2.85 43.51 18.77
C ASP A 292 1.67 43.21 17.83
N GLN A 293 0.47 43.15 18.40
CA GLN A 293 -0.76 42.91 17.62
C GLN A 293 -1.18 44.13 16.77
N ASN A 294 -0.70 45.33 17.11
CA ASN A 294 -0.96 46.59 16.39
C ASN A 294 0.11 46.90 15.33
N LEU A 295 0.60 45.87 14.65
CA LEU A 295 1.62 46.00 13.62
C LEU A 295 1.10 46.86 12.44
N GLN A 296 1.96 47.69 11.84
CA GLN A 296 1.60 48.50 10.66
C GLN A 296 2.30 48.08 9.36
N LYS A 297 3.42 47.37 9.46
CA LYS A 297 4.20 46.86 8.32
C LYS A 297 4.54 45.39 8.56
N PRO A 298 4.59 44.53 7.55
CA PRO A 298 4.92 43.12 7.76
C PRO A 298 6.35 42.98 8.32
N THR A 299 6.50 42.14 9.35
CA THR A 299 7.79 41.87 10.03
C THR A 299 8.19 40.43 9.77
N SER A 300 9.46 40.20 9.43
CA SER A 300 9.99 38.84 9.23
C SER A 300 10.71 38.35 10.47
N VAL A 301 10.30 37.17 10.95
CA VAL A 301 10.90 36.44 12.06
C VAL A 301 11.51 35.13 11.54
N PHE A 302 12.24 34.41 12.38
CA PHE A 302 12.79 33.09 12.06
C PHE A 302 12.02 31.96 12.74
N VAL A 303 11.92 30.84 12.05
CA VAL A 303 11.31 29.58 12.50
C VAL A 303 12.34 28.49 12.44
N GLN A 304 12.53 27.78 13.56
CA GLN A 304 13.42 26.63 13.64
C GLN A 304 12.77 25.51 14.44
N LEU A 305 13.12 24.27 14.12
CA LEU A 305 12.84 23.14 14.98
C LEU A 305 13.80 23.17 16.17
N LYS A 306 13.33 22.78 17.35
CA LYS A 306 14.14 22.66 18.57
C LYS A 306 13.79 21.36 19.31
N ARG A 307 14.79 20.55 19.65
CA ARG A 307 14.63 19.36 20.49
C ARG A 307 14.53 19.78 21.97
N LYS A 308 13.71 19.12 22.78
CA LYS A 308 13.52 19.51 24.19
C LYS A 308 14.65 18.99 25.10
N SER A 309 15.15 17.79 24.81
CA SER A 309 16.14 17.08 25.62
C SER A 309 17.54 17.71 25.62
N ASP A 310 18.08 18.05 24.46
CA ASP A 310 19.43 18.60 24.29
C ASP A 310 19.48 20.05 23.80
N ASN A 311 18.32 20.68 23.55
CA ASN A 311 18.17 22.01 22.96
C ASN A 311 18.79 22.18 21.55
N GLU A 312 19.07 21.10 20.82
CA GLU A 312 19.53 21.15 19.42
C GLU A 312 18.49 21.87 18.53
N THR A 313 18.95 22.65 17.55
CA THR A 313 18.12 23.44 16.65
C THR A 313 18.40 23.15 15.17
N SER A 314 17.38 23.27 14.32
CA SER A 314 17.59 23.24 12.86
C SER A 314 18.20 24.55 12.34
N GLU A 315 18.64 24.54 11.07
CA GLU A 315 18.79 25.79 10.30
C GLU A 315 17.46 26.58 10.34
N PRO A 316 17.49 27.91 10.56
CA PRO A 316 16.29 28.72 10.63
C PRO A 316 15.72 29.03 9.24
N LYS A 317 14.40 29.17 9.15
CA LYS A 317 13.68 29.65 7.96
C LYS A 317 12.93 30.94 8.24
N PRO A 318 12.88 31.89 7.30
CA PRO A 318 12.11 33.12 7.48
C PRO A 318 10.60 32.84 7.45
N PHE A 319 9.85 33.57 8.27
CA PHE A 319 8.39 33.60 8.30
C PHE A 319 7.92 35.05 8.53
N THR A 320 6.93 35.51 7.77
CA THR A 320 6.50 36.92 7.79
C THR A 320 5.16 37.10 8.48
N TYR A 321 5.13 37.85 9.59
CA TYR A 321 3.88 38.26 10.22
C TYR A 321 3.29 39.49 9.51
N HIS A 322 2.00 39.43 9.16
CA HIS A 322 1.27 40.54 8.54
C HIS A 322 0.24 41.15 9.49
N PRO A 323 -0.07 42.45 9.37
CA PRO A 323 -1.02 43.13 10.22
C PRO A 323 -2.45 42.56 10.09
N GLN A 324 -3.26 42.72 11.14
CA GLN A 324 -4.63 42.25 11.15
C GLN A 324 -5.55 43.24 10.41
N ILE A 325 -6.04 42.84 9.23
CA ILE A 325 -7.04 43.62 8.49
C ILE A 325 -8.41 43.45 9.18
N ILE A 326 -8.74 44.36 10.09
CA ILE A 326 -10.06 44.42 10.73
C ILE A 326 -11.01 45.14 9.77
N ASP A 327 -11.67 44.40 8.89
CA ASP A 327 -12.77 44.92 8.08
C ASP A 327 -13.97 45.26 9.00
N LYS A 328 -14.10 46.55 9.29
CA LYS A 328 -15.18 47.09 10.13
C LYS A 328 -16.52 47.16 9.38
N GLU A 329 -16.51 47.08 8.05
CA GLU A 329 -17.68 47.32 7.20
C GLU A 329 -18.56 46.07 7.12
N GLU A 330 -17.98 44.87 6.93
CA GLU A 330 -18.77 43.64 6.92
C GLU A 330 -19.40 43.31 8.29
N VAL A 331 -18.71 43.63 9.39
CA VAL A 331 -19.25 43.47 10.76
C VAL A 331 -20.48 44.37 10.99
N GLN A 332 -20.47 45.59 10.45
CA GLN A 332 -21.64 46.48 10.48
C GLN A 332 -22.77 45.95 9.59
N ARG A 333 -22.44 45.42 8.40
CA ARG A 333 -23.42 44.81 7.48
C ARG A 333 -24.14 43.61 8.10
N LYS A 334 -23.44 42.77 8.89
CA LYS A 334 -24.06 41.66 9.64
C LYS A 334 -24.94 42.13 10.81
N ARG A 335 -24.65 43.29 11.42
CA ARG A 335 -25.48 43.90 12.48
C ARG A 335 -26.76 44.59 11.97
N GLN A 336 -26.84 44.94 10.69
CA GLN A 336 -27.97 45.67 10.10
C GLN A 336 -29.10 44.80 9.51
N LYS A 337 -28.97 43.46 9.48
CA LYS A 337 -30.07 42.58 9.06
C LYS A 337 -31.15 42.47 10.15
N THR A 338 -32.20 43.27 10.03
CA THR A 338 -33.44 43.11 10.79
C THR A 338 -34.20 41.84 10.35
N LEU A 339 -34.80 41.13 11.31
CA LEU A 339 -35.63 39.94 11.04
C LEU A 339 -36.96 40.32 10.35
N PRO A 340 -37.51 39.47 9.46
CA PRO A 340 -38.79 39.72 8.83
C PRO A 340 -39.97 39.46 9.78
N ASN A 341 -40.97 40.34 9.74
CA ASN A 341 -42.23 40.20 10.48
C ASN A 341 -42.97 38.91 10.10
N PHE A 342 -43.33 38.10 11.11
CA PHE A 342 -44.40 37.12 10.98
C PHE A 342 -45.75 37.80 11.23
N GLN A 343 -46.71 37.66 10.31
CA GLN A 343 -48.07 38.15 10.50
C GLN A 343 -48.94 37.11 11.21
N ASP A 344 -49.75 37.57 12.16
CA ASP A 344 -50.71 36.75 12.89
C ASP A 344 -51.79 36.17 11.96
N PHE A 345 -52.07 34.86 12.10
CA PHE A 345 -53.32 34.26 11.64
C PHE A 345 -53.94 33.42 12.76
N SER A 346 -55.02 33.94 13.34
CA SER A 346 -55.84 33.27 14.35
C SER A 346 -56.76 32.22 13.73
N GLY A 347 -56.77 30.97 14.24
CA GLY A 347 -57.69 29.95 13.72
C GLY A 347 -57.69 28.59 14.44
N HIS A 348 -58.42 28.49 15.55
CA HIS A 348 -59.16 27.31 16.05
C HIS A 348 -58.65 25.87 15.78
N GLY A 349 -58.39 25.08 16.84
CA GLY A 349 -58.65 23.63 16.79
C GLY A 349 -57.83 22.66 17.67
N GLY A 350 -58.27 22.44 18.93
CA GLY A 350 -58.40 21.13 19.59
C GLY A 350 -57.22 20.13 19.77
N GLY A 351 -56.95 19.76 21.03
CA GLY A 351 -56.16 18.56 21.45
C GLY A 351 -54.64 18.79 21.45
N GLY A 352 -53.85 18.48 22.49
CA GLY A 352 -53.87 17.34 23.41
C GLY A 352 -52.90 16.26 22.88
N LEU A 353 -51.92 15.71 23.61
CA LEU A 353 -51.64 15.68 25.06
C LEU A 353 -50.14 15.38 25.32
N TYR A 354 -49.61 15.76 26.50
CA TYR A 354 -48.41 15.21 27.22
C TYR A 354 -47.04 15.23 26.49
N ARG A 355 -45.86 15.32 27.13
CA ARG A 355 -45.37 15.43 28.52
C ARG A 355 -43.98 16.13 28.40
N GLY A 356 -43.63 17.21 29.12
CA GLY A 356 -43.10 17.17 30.50
C GLY A 356 -41.71 16.49 30.59
N GLY A 357 -40.61 17.11 31.03
CA GLY A 357 -40.36 18.51 31.44
C GLY A 357 -39.18 18.64 32.42
N GLY A 358 -38.53 19.82 32.49
CA GLY A 358 -37.54 20.23 33.51
C GLY A 358 -36.13 19.60 33.38
N GLY A 359 -35.02 20.29 33.71
CA GLY A 359 -34.85 21.67 34.18
C GLY A 359 -33.70 21.79 35.21
N GLY A 360 -33.03 22.94 35.29
CA GLY A 360 -32.06 23.25 36.37
C GLY A 360 -30.79 23.98 35.92
N GLY A 361 -30.60 25.23 36.38
CA GLY A 361 -29.33 25.98 36.34
C GLY A 361 -28.39 25.61 37.51
N PRO A 362 -27.52 26.49 38.04
CA PRO A 362 -27.60 27.97 38.16
C PRO A 362 -26.45 28.71 37.41
N ALA A 363 -26.37 30.03 37.21
CA ALA A 363 -26.90 31.27 37.81
C ALA A 363 -25.98 32.02 38.83
N ALA A 364 -25.47 33.19 38.43
CA ALA A 364 -25.09 34.40 39.21
C ALA A 364 -24.38 35.41 38.27
N GLY A 365 -24.53 36.74 38.31
CA GLY A 365 -25.45 37.62 39.05
C GLY A 365 -25.07 39.11 38.87
N GLY A 366 -25.99 40.05 39.14
CA GLY A 366 -25.70 41.49 39.31
C GLY A 366 -26.05 42.45 38.14
N GLY A 367 -26.95 43.41 38.38
CA GLY A 367 -27.11 44.66 37.59
C GLY A 367 -26.66 45.88 38.44
N PRO A 368 -27.31 47.07 38.41
CA PRO A 368 -28.30 47.60 37.45
C PRO A 368 -28.17 49.13 37.10
N GLY A 369 -29.06 49.66 36.24
CA GLY A 369 -29.40 51.11 36.12
C GLY A 369 -28.67 51.92 35.03
N SER A 370 -29.14 53.08 34.54
CA SER A 370 -30.45 53.78 34.65
C SER A 370 -30.55 54.95 33.64
N GLY A 371 -31.77 55.33 33.19
CA GLY A 371 -32.08 56.57 32.44
C GLY A 371 -31.86 56.54 30.90
N GLY A 372 -32.56 57.31 30.06
CA GLY A 372 -33.72 58.20 30.29
C GLY A 372 -33.96 59.22 29.15
N GLY A 373 -35.22 59.40 28.70
CA GLY A 373 -35.67 60.43 27.71
C GLY A 373 -35.38 60.12 26.23
N GLY A 374 -36.10 60.66 25.23
CA GLY A 374 -37.35 61.46 25.22
C GLY A 374 -37.63 62.17 23.87
N GLY A 375 -38.90 62.20 23.40
CA GLY A 375 -39.37 62.97 22.22
C GLY A 375 -39.07 62.38 20.82
N GLY A 376 -39.83 62.64 19.74
CA GLY A 376 -41.13 63.32 19.59
C GLY A 376 -41.47 63.68 18.12
N GLY A 377 -42.76 63.56 17.72
CA GLY A 377 -43.31 64.03 16.41
C GLY A 377 -42.98 63.17 15.16
N GLY A 378 -43.77 63.16 14.07
CA GLY A 378 -45.12 63.72 13.85
C GLY A 378 -45.49 63.87 12.34
N GLY A 379 -46.62 63.28 11.90
CA GLY A 379 -47.24 63.44 10.56
C GLY A 379 -46.57 62.65 9.40
N GLY A 380 -47.27 62.20 8.34
CA GLY A 380 -48.71 62.12 8.04
C GLY A 380 -49.01 62.09 6.52
N ILE A 381 -50.15 61.49 6.09
CA ILE A 381 -50.87 61.73 4.80
C ILE A 381 -50.22 61.13 3.51
N LYS A 382 -50.88 60.49 2.51
CA LYS A 382 -52.25 59.94 2.24
C LYS A 382 -52.27 59.08 0.93
N HIS A 383 -53.20 58.12 0.79
CA HIS A 383 -53.70 57.44 -0.46
C HIS A 383 -52.63 56.82 -1.42
N GLY A 384 -52.88 56.04 -2.48
CA GLY A 384 -54.06 55.40 -3.11
C GLY A 384 -53.65 54.83 -4.49
N GLU A 385 -54.28 53.85 -5.14
CA GLU A 385 -55.45 53.01 -4.81
C GLU A 385 -55.36 51.60 -5.50
N LYS A 386 -56.41 50.77 -5.34
CA LYS A 386 -56.66 49.44 -5.93
C LYS A 386 -57.20 49.48 -7.37
N LEU A 387 -57.08 48.35 -8.11
CA LEU A 387 -58.12 47.57 -8.84
C LEU A 387 -57.39 46.48 -9.69
N GLN A 388 -57.57 45.15 -9.64
CA GLN A 388 -58.68 44.17 -9.58
C GLN A 388 -59.19 43.61 -10.94
N HIS A 389 -59.27 42.27 -11.00
CA HIS A 389 -60.04 41.39 -11.93
C HIS A 389 -59.58 41.27 -13.41
N SER A 390 -59.90 40.22 -14.18
CA SER A 390 -60.26 38.79 -13.92
C SER A 390 -60.54 38.07 -15.27
N VAL A 391 -60.80 36.75 -15.20
CA VAL A 391 -61.56 35.88 -16.15
C VAL A 391 -60.77 35.06 -17.20
N CYS A 392 -61.23 33.81 -17.35
CA CYS A 392 -60.74 32.67 -18.14
C CYS A 392 -61.45 32.57 -19.52
N TRP A 393 -61.11 31.60 -20.38
CA TRP A 393 -62.01 30.52 -20.88
C TRP A 393 -61.40 29.71 -22.05
N ASP A 394 -60.91 28.52 -21.72
CA ASP A 394 -61.25 27.20 -22.30
C ASP A 394 -60.93 26.79 -23.77
N LYS A 395 -61.07 25.48 -24.01
CA LYS A 395 -60.51 24.64 -25.07
C LYS A 395 -61.46 24.44 -26.26
N THR A 396 -60.92 24.00 -27.41
CA THR A 396 -61.48 22.82 -28.14
C THR A 396 -60.50 22.21 -29.14
N SER A 397 -60.79 20.99 -29.59
CA SER A 397 -59.92 20.08 -30.34
C SER A 397 -60.46 19.77 -31.75
N ARG A 398 -59.59 19.42 -32.70
CA ARG A 398 -59.93 18.52 -33.83
C ARG A 398 -58.71 17.77 -34.40
N LYS A 399 -58.94 16.53 -34.83
CA LYS A 399 -57.95 15.59 -35.39
C LYS A 399 -58.03 15.57 -36.94
N SER A 400 -56.94 15.18 -37.61
CA SER A 400 -56.81 13.88 -38.31
C SER A 400 -56.07 13.88 -39.67
N GLN A 401 -55.45 12.72 -39.96
CA GLN A 401 -55.06 12.11 -41.24
C GLN A 401 -53.67 12.33 -41.90
N GLU A 402 -52.92 11.22 -41.87
CA GLU A 402 -51.73 10.85 -42.64
C GLU A 402 -52.02 10.66 -44.15
N LYS A 403 -51.00 10.87 -45.02
CA LYS A 403 -50.23 9.79 -45.71
C LYS A 403 -49.27 10.29 -46.80
N ARG A 404 -48.05 9.70 -46.82
CA ARG A 404 -47.18 9.26 -47.98
C ARG A 404 -47.15 10.13 -49.27
N LEU A 405 -46.00 10.38 -49.95
CA LEU A 405 -44.72 9.65 -50.01
C LEU A 405 -43.58 10.50 -50.65
N ARG A 406 -42.37 10.43 -50.08
CA ARG A 406 -41.00 10.58 -50.69
C ARG A 406 -40.81 11.44 -51.97
N ARG A 407 -39.97 12.50 -51.89
CA ARG A 407 -38.54 12.48 -52.35
C ARG A 407 -37.78 13.79 -52.02
N CYS A 408 -36.45 13.65 -51.81
CA CYS A 408 -35.40 14.68 -51.88
C CYS A 408 -35.25 15.74 -50.75
N ASN A 409 -34.03 16.30 -50.73
CA ASN A 409 -33.39 17.29 -49.82
C ASN A 409 -32.65 16.63 -48.64
N HIS A 410 -31.32 16.48 -48.61
CA HIS A 410 -30.23 17.34 -49.10
C HIS A 410 -30.35 18.77 -48.55
N LEU A 411 -29.84 18.98 -47.34
CA LEU A 411 -29.64 20.31 -46.76
C LEU A 411 -28.14 20.59 -46.66
N LEU A 412 -27.61 21.20 -47.73
CA LEU A 412 -26.31 21.85 -47.72
C LEU A 412 -26.48 23.17 -46.94
N LEU A 413 -26.06 23.21 -45.67
CA LEU A 413 -26.03 24.45 -44.89
C LEU A 413 -24.95 25.38 -45.44
N CYS A 414 -25.32 26.18 -46.45
CA CYS A 414 -24.43 27.06 -47.18
C CYS A 414 -23.91 28.21 -46.29
N TYR A 415 -22.75 28.00 -45.68
CA TYR A 415 -21.94 29.06 -45.10
C TYR A 415 -20.99 29.63 -46.16
N CYS A 416 -21.46 30.62 -46.93
CA CYS A 416 -20.62 31.42 -47.80
C CYS A 416 -21.15 32.85 -47.95
N CYS A 417 -20.63 33.75 -47.12
CA CYS A 417 -20.18 35.10 -47.51
C CYS A 417 -19.59 35.85 -46.30
N VAL A 418 -18.30 35.64 -46.01
CA VAL A 418 -17.25 36.68 -45.92
C VAL A 418 -15.90 35.95 -45.99
N LYS A 419 -15.04 36.35 -46.93
CA LYS A 419 -13.59 36.06 -46.90
C LYS A 419 -12.82 37.29 -47.40
N ALA A 420 -11.61 37.45 -46.87
CA ALA A 420 -10.52 38.33 -47.33
C ALA A 420 -10.62 39.86 -47.08
N ALA A 421 -9.97 40.29 -45.99
CA ALA A 421 -8.78 41.17 -46.00
C ALA A 421 -8.03 40.89 -44.66
N GLN A 422 -7.02 40.01 -44.64
CA GLN A 422 -5.57 40.32 -44.76
C GLN A 422 -5.02 41.22 -43.64
N GLY A 423 -4.00 40.73 -42.90
CA GLY A 423 -3.27 41.50 -41.88
C GLY A 423 -2.70 40.68 -40.72
N ASP A 424 -1.60 39.96 -41.00
CA ASP A 424 -0.45 39.54 -40.17
C ASP A 424 -0.45 39.46 -38.61
N SER A 425 0.17 38.37 -38.15
CA SER A 425 1.14 38.20 -37.03
C SER A 425 0.86 38.59 -35.57
N ALA A 426 1.06 37.60 -34.69
CA ALA A 426 1.66 37.64 -33.33
C ALA A 426 1.90 36.14 -32.95
N ASP A 427 3.05 35.63 -32.50
CA ASP A 427 4.22 36.19 -31.80
C ASP A 427 3.83 36.96 -30.53
N ASP A 428 3.85 36.23 -29.41
CA ASP A 428 3.57 36.71 -28.06
C ASP A 428 4.88 36.88 -27.29
N SER A 429 5.26 38.13 -27.00
CA SER A 429 6.30 38.46 -26.05
C SER A 429 6.05 39.83 -25.40
N SER A 430 5.74 39.78 -24.10
CA SER A 430 6.18 40.70 -23.04
C SER A 430 5.82 42.20 -23.06
N ASP A 431 5.55 42.65 -21.83
CA ASP A 431 5.77 44.00 -21.28
C ASP A 431 4.64 45.07 -21.34
N ASP A 432 4.16 45.33 -20.12
CA ASP A 432 4.16 46.64 -19.43
C ASP A 432 3.02 47.69 -19.57
N ASN A 433 2.52 48.02 -18.36
CA ASN A 433 2.12 49.34 -17.83
C ASN A 433 0.81 50.04 -18.28
N ASP A 434 0.02 50.37 -17.24
CA ASP A 434 -1.09 51.33 -17.11
C ASP A 434 -0.78 52.76 -17.65
N PRO A 435 -1.76 53.69 -17.86
CA PRO A 435 -3.03 53.81 -17.10
C PRO A 435 -4.31 54.26 -17.86
N ASP A 436 -5.38 54.46 -17.08
CA ASP A 436 -6.71 54.97 -17.45
C ASP A 436 -6.74 56.29 -18.26
N ASP A 437 -7.51 56.35 -19.37
CA ASP A 437 -8.59 57.34 -19.59
C ASP A 437 -9.45 57.01 -20.84
N ASP A 438 -10.79 56.99 -20.71
CA ASP A 438 -11.81 57.52 -21.64
C ASP A 438 -13.22 56.98 -21.30
N SER A 439 -14.20 57.89 -21.23
CA SER A 439 -15.56 57.61 -20.78
C SER A 439 -16.62 58.02 -21.81
N GLY A 440 -16.77 57.22 -22.87
CA GLY A 440 -17.86 57.45 -23.85
C GLY A 440 -18.22 56.29 -24.78
N SER A 441 -17.23 55.53 -25.27
CA SER A 441 -17.46 54.58 -26.39
C SER A 441 -18.28 53.31 -26.04
N GLY A 442 -18.38 52.93 -24.76
CA GLY A 442 -18.93 51.63 -24.35
C GLY A 442 -20.45 51.45 -24.56
N VAL A 443 -21.22 52.53 -24.64
CA VAL A 443 -22.70 52.46 -24.68
C VAL A 443 -23.22 52.08 -26.07
N VAL A 444 -22.64 52.65 -27.13
CA VAL A 444 -23.05 52.41 -28.53
C VAL A 444 -22.75 50.97 -28.96
N LEU A 445 -21.58 50.45 -28.57
CA LEU A 445 -21.18 49.06 -28.84
C LEU A 445 -22.13 48.04 -28.16
N ARG A 446 -22.60 48.33 -26.93
CA ARG A 446 -23.58 47.48 -26.23
C ARG A 446 -24.94 47.46 -26.93
N ALA A 447 -25.44 48.62 -27.39
CA ALA A 447 -26.71 48.70 -28.13
C ALA A 447 -26.68 47.91 -29.45
N SER A 448 -25.57 48.01 -30.22
CA SER A 448 -25.42 47.28 -31.47
C SER A 448 -25.35 45.75 -31.28
N ARG A 449 -24.69 45.27 -30.21
CA ARG A 449 -24.68 43.84 -29.87
C ARG A 449 -26.07 43.33 -29.50
N LEU A 450 -26.81 44.08 -28.68
CA LEU A 450 -28.16 43.69 -28.25
C LEU A 450 -29.09 43.50 -29.46
N ALA A 451 -29.13 44.47 -30.39
CA ALA A 451 -29.95 44.40 -31.60
C ALA A 451 -29.61 43.20 -32.51
N GLN A 452 -28.33 42.82 -32.62
CA GLN A 452 -27.94 41.62 -33.36
C GLN A 452 -28.44 40.32 -32.69
N VAL A 453 -28.41 40.25 -31.36
CA VAL A 453 -28.93 39.09 -30.60
C VAL A 453 -30.45 38.98 -30.77
N THR A 454 -31.19 40.08 -30.60
CA THR A 454 -32.66 40.08 -30.77
C THR A 454 -33.05 39.66 -32.20
N ARG A 455 -32.31 40.12 -33.22
CA ARG A 455 -32.54 39.74 -34.62
C ARG A 455 -32.32 38.24 -34.86
N ARG A 456 -31.28 37.64 -34.26
CA ARG A 456 -31.04 36.18 -34.33
C ARG A 456 -32.17 35.39 -33.66
N GLN A 457 -32.63 35.83 -32.49
CA GLN A 457 -33.72 35.19 -31.74
C GLN A 457 -35.06 35.29 -32.48
N LEU A 458 -35.40 36.45 -33.06
CA LEU A 458 -36.60 36.61 -33.90
C LEU A 458 -36.54 35.75 -35.17
N GLN A 459 -35.38 35.64 -35.80
CA GLN A 459 -35.19 34.78 -36.98
C GLN A 459 -35.36 33.30 -36.63
N ALA A 460 -34.87 32.86 -35.48
CA ALA A 460 -35.09 31.51 -34.94
C ALA A 460 -36.56 31.22 -34.62
N LEU A 461 -37.25 32.14 -33.93
CA LEU A 461 -38.69 32.05 -33.67
C LEU A 461 -39.51 31.94 -34.96
N PHE A 462 -39.13 32.70 -35.99
CA PHE A 462 -39.76 32.60 -37.31
C PHE A 462 -39.53 31.22 -37.95
N GLN A 463 -38.28 30.73 -37.98
CA GLN A 463 -37.98 29.39 -38.53
C GLN A 463 -38.72 28.27 -37.77
N TYR A 464 -38.79 28.35 -36.44
CA TYR A 464 -39.60 27.45 -35.62
C TYR A 464 -41.09 27.50 -35.99
N SER A 465 -41.66 28.70 -36.17
CA SER A 465 -43.07 28.84 -36.55
C SER A 465 -43.43 28.24 -37.92
N VAL A 466 -42.44 28.11 -38.82
CA VAL A 466 -42.59 27.53 -40.16
C VAL A 466 -42.30 26.03 -40.19
N THR A 467 -41.35 25.55 -39.38
CA THR A 467 -40.85 24.16 -39.43
C THR A 467 -41.43 23.25 -38.34
N GLY A 468 -41.82 23.82 -37.20
CA GLY A 468 -42.18 23.08 -35.98
C GLY A 468 -40.99 22.44 -35.25
N ASP A 469 -39.76 22.62 -35.73
CA ASP A 469 -38.57 21.95 -35.21
C ASP A 469 -37.91 22.77 -34.08
N SER A 470 -37.92 22.21 -32.87
CA SER A 470 -37.37 22.81 -31.65
C SER A 470 -35.87 23.14 -31.77
N ALA A 471 -35.13 22.48 -32.67
CA ALA A 471 -33.72 22.75 -32.91
C ALA A 471 -33.44 24.21 -33.30
N TYR A 472 -34.37 24.87 -34.02
CA TYR A 472 -34.23 26.29 -34.37
C TYR A 472 -34.31 27.22 -33.16
N LEU A 473 -35.04 26.85 -32.09
CA LEU A 473 -35.11 27.64 -30.85
C LEU A 473 -33.89 27.42 -29.95
N LEU A 474 -33.32 26.22 -29.99
CA LEU A 474 -32.16 25.82 -29.19
C LEU A 474 -30.84 26.33 -29.78
N ALA A 475 -30.69 26.37 -31.11
CA ALA A 475 -29.46 26.82 -31.77
C ALA A 475 -28.97 28.23 -31.35
N PRO A 476 -29.83 29.27 -31.19
CA PRO A 476 -29.42 30.57 -30.63
C PRO A 476 -29.07 30.52 -29.14
N GLN A 477 -29.61 29.55 -28.40
CA GLN A 477 -29.40 29.37 -26.97
C GLN A 477 -28.14 28.54 -26.65
N ARG A 478 -27.40 28.08 -27.66
CA ARG A 478 -26.18 27.28 -27.51
C ARG A 478 -25.23 27.73 -26.37
N PRO A 479 -24.92 29.03 -26.16
CA PRO A 479 -24.02 29.43 -25.07
C PRO A 479 -24.53 29.12 -23.66
N LEU A 480 -25.82 28.78 -23.51
CA LEU A 480 -26.41 28.31 -22.25
C LEU A 480 -26.29 26.78 -22.07
N MET A 481 -25.92 26.04 -23.11
CA MET A 481 -25.70 24.59 -23.01
C MET A 481 -24.38 24.26 -22.29
N ASP A 482 -23.42 25.19 -22.35
CA ASP A 482 -22.12 25.12 -21.68
C ASP A 482 -22.21 25.60 -20.21
N ALA A 483 -23.35 26.17 -19.80
CA ALA A 483 -23.57 26.61 -18.44
C ALA A 483 -23.70 25.39 -17.50
N GLN A 484 -22.88 25.40 -16.45
CA GLN A 484 -22.88 24.42 -15.38
C GLN A 484 -23.63 24.97 -14.15
N ASP A 485 -24.27 24.09 -13.39
CA ASP A 485 -24.82 24.41 -12.08
C ASP A 485 -23.77 24.28 -10.95
N GLU A 486 -24.22 24.35 -9.69
CA GLU A 486 -23.36 24.27 -8.49
C GLU A 486 -22.66 22.90 -8.32
N ASP A 487 -23.14 21.85 -8.98
CA ASP A 487 -22.54 20.50 -8.99
C ASP A 487 -21.66 20.25 -10.25
N GLY A 488 -21.60 21.24 -11.14
CA GLY A 488 -20.88 21.16 -12.42
C GLY A 488 -21.71 20.50 -13.54
N ASP A 489 -22.98 20.21 -13.32
CA ASP A 489 -23.82 19.52 -14.30
C ASP A 489 -24.30 20.50 -15.38
N THR A 490 -24.11 20.13 -16.65
CA THR A 490 -24.66 20.87 -17.80
C THR A 490 -26.12 20.49 -18.07
N GLY A 491 -26.81 21.25 -18.93
CA GLY A 491 -28.18 20.90 -19.35
C GLY A 491 -28.33 19.48 -19.95
N LEU A 492 -27.25 18.88 -20.46
CA LEU A 492 -27.23 17.48 -20.89
C LEU A 492 -27.17 16.49 -19.71
N HIS A 493 -26.39 16.79 -18.66
CA HIS A 493 -26.36 16.00 -17.43
C HIS A 493 -27.74 15.98 -16.78
N LEU A 494 -28.36 17.16 -16.62
CA LEU A 494 -29.71 17.30 -16.06
C LEU A 494 -30.79 16.60 -16.90
N ALA A 495 -30.70 16.63 -18.23
CA ALA A 495 -31.62 15.92 -19.11
C ALA A 495 -31.54 14.39 -18.93
N VAL A 496 -30.34 13.84 -18.73
CA VAL A 496 -30.13 12.43 -18.38
C VAL A 496 -30.63 12.13 -16.96
N LEU A 497 -30.20 12.91 -15.96
CA LEU A 497 -30.52 12.71 -14.55
C LEU A 497 -32.04 12.73 -14.28
N HIS A 498 -32.79 13.57 -14.99
CA HIS A 498 -34.25 13.63 -14.92
C HIS A 498 -34.99 12.76 -15.96
N SER A 499 -34.28 11.86 -16.67
CA SER A 499 -34.81 10.93 -17.67
C SER A 499 -35.61 11.59 -18.81
N GLN A 500 -35.26 12.82 -19.20
CA GLN A 500 -35.96 13.63 -20.19
C GLN A 500 -35.50 13.29 -21.62
N GLN A 501 -35.84 12.08 -22.09
CA GLN A 501 -35.36 11.54 -23.37
C GLN A 501 -35.60 12.48 -24.58
N GLU A 502 -36.77 13.11 -24.69
CA GLU A 502 -37.09 14.00 -25.82
C GLU A 502 -36.32 15.32 -25.77
N ALA A 503 -36.05 15.84 -24.57
CA ALA A 503 -35.18 17.00 -24.39
C ALA A 503 -33.75 16.65 -24.76
N LEU A 504 -33.24 15.49 -24.30
CA LEU A 504 -31.91 15.00 -24.62
C LEU A 504 -31.73 14.83 -26.13
N LYS A 505 -32.66 14.16 -26.83
CA LYS A 505 -32.64 14.01 -28.30
C LYS A 505 -32.63 15.36 -29.03
N SER A 506 -33.44 16.31 -28.57
CA SER A 506 -33.49 17.66 -29.15
C SER A 506 -32.16 18.40 -28.99
N LEU A 507 -31.54 18.30 -27.80
CA LEU A 507 -30.24 18.92 -27.50
C LEU A 507 -29.10 18.26 -28.27
N THR A 508 -29.04 16.92 -28.32
CA THR A 508 -27.99 16.21 -29.06
C THR A 508 -28.12 16.40 -30.57
N GLN A 509 -29.33 16.45 -31.13
CA GLN A 509 -29.55 16.78 -32.54
C GLN A 509 -29.02 18.17 -32.92
N VAL A 510 -29.20 19.17 -32.04
CA VAL A 510 -28.67 20.53 -32.24
C VAL A 510 -27.14 20.56 -32.19
N VAL A 511 -26.53 19.84 -31.25
CA VAL A 511 -25.07 19.76 -31.12
C VAL A 511 -24.45 19.01 -32.32
N SER A 512 -25.08 17.94 -32.81
CA SER A 512 -24.65 17.23 -34.03
C SER A 512 -24.72 18.09 -35.30
N ALA A 513 -25.62 19.06 -35.36
CA ALA A 513 -25.84 19.91 -36.53
C ALA A 513 -24.92 21.14 -36.60
N LEU A 514 -24.20 21.49 -35.52
CA LEU A 514 -23.43 22.74 -35.39
C LEU A 514 -22.04 22.53 -34.76
N PRO A 515 -20.96 23.11 -35.32
CA PRO A 515 -19.59 22.84 -34.88
C PRO A 515 -19.36 23.23 -33.41
N GLY A 516 -18.93 22.29 -32.58
CA GLY A 516 -18.70 22.44 -31.13
C GLY A 516 -19.27 21.27 -30.34
N GLN A 517 -18.67 20.08 -30.51
CA GLN A 517 -19.06 18.83 -29.84
C GLN A 517 -18.59 18.77 -28.37
N GLU A 518 -17.77 19.73 -27.94
CA GLU A 518 -17.18 19.83 -26.60
C GLU A 518 -18.23 19.71 -25.48
N VAL A 519 -19.44 20.23 -25.68
CA VAL A 519 -20.57 20.16 -24.74
C VAL A 519 -20.96 18.72 -24.35
N LEU A 520 -20.83 17.76 -25.28
CA LEU A 520 -21.13 16.34 -25.02
C LEU A 520 -20.13 15.70 -24.05
N ASN A 521 -18.93 16.27 -23.99
CA ASN A 521 -17.76 15.74 -23.31
C ASN A 521 -17.37 16.58 -22.07
N MET A 522 -18.12 17.63 -21.75
CA MET A 522 -17.96 18.38 -20.51
C MET A 522 -18.15 17.46 -19.30
N ARG A 523 -17.36 17.73 -18.25
CA ARG A 523 -17.29 16.92 -17.03
C ARG A 523 -17.80 17.73 -15.84
N ASN A 524 -18.64 17.12 -15.02
CA ASN A 524 -19.12 17.71 -13.76
C ASN A 524 -18.06 17.64 -12.65
N HIS A 525 -18.39 18.05 -11.41
CA HIS A 525 -17.44 18.04 -10.30
C HIS A 525 -17.00 16.63 -9.84
N LEU A 526 -17.71 15.57 -10.26
CA LEU A 526 -17.29 14.17 -10.11
C LEU A 526 -16.46 13.64 -11.30
N TYR A 527 -16.07 14.53 -12.21
CA TYR A 527 -15.40 14.24 -13.48
C TYR A 527 -16.20 13.34 -14.43
N GLN A 528 -17.50 13.17 -14.21
CA GLN A 528 -18.40 12.37 -15.03
C GLN A 528 -18.90 13.19 -16.22
N THR A 529 -19.12 12.54 -17.37
CA THR A 529 -19.79 13.14 -18.54
C THR A 529 -21.27 12.70 -18.59
N PRO A 530 -22.13 13.30 -19.44
CA PRO A 530 -23.52 12.85 -19.61
C PRO A 530 -23.64 11.37 -19.98
N LEU A 531 -22.64 10.83 -20.71
CA LEU A 531 -22.57 9.41 -21.06
C LEU A 531 -22.35 8.51 -19.84
N HIS A 532 -21.52 8.93 -18.88
CA HIS A 532 -21.32 8.20 -17.62
C HIS A 532 -22.64 8.15 -16.81
N LEU A 533 -23.34 9.28 -16.69
CA LEU A 533 -24.65 9.32 -16.02
C LEU A 533 -25.71 8.47 -16.74
N ALA A 534 -25.69 8.41 -18.07
CA ALA A 534 -26.64 7.62 -18.85
C ALA A 534 -26.45 6.11 -18.61
N VAL A 535 -25.20 5.67 -18.44
CA VAL A 535 -24.88 4.28 -18.04
C VAL A 535 -25.25 4.01 -16.58
N ILE A 536 -24.89 4.90 -15.63
CA ILE A 536 -25.22 4.76 -14.20
C ILE A 536 -26.73 4.62 -13.99
N THR A 537 -27.53 5.40 -14.73
CA THR A 537 -29.00 5.38 -14.68
C THR A 537 -29.65 4.32 -15.58
N GLN A 538 -28.86 3.45 -16.24
CA GLN A 538 -29.31 2.36 -17.12
C GLN A 538 -30.22 2.82 -18.28
N GLN A 539 -30.04 4.05 -18.79
CA GLN A 539 -30.88 4.63 -19.83
C GLN A 539 -30.36 4.33 -21.25
N ARG A 540 -30.74 3.18 -21.80
CA ARG A 540 -30.29 2.70 -23.12
C ARG A 540 -30.52 3.70 -24.25
N GLU A 541 -31.70 4.33 -24.32
CA GLU A 541 -32.04 5.32 -25.35
C GLU A 541 -31.23 6.62 -25.20
N ALA A 542 -30.81 6.96 -23.98
CA ALA A 542 -29.96 8.13 -23.72
C ALA A 542 -28.51 7.86 -24.16
N VAL A 543 -27.98 6.67 -23.85
CA VAL A 543 -26.68 6.20 -24.34
C VAL A 543 -26.65 6.18 -25.87
N GLU A 544 -27.69 5.64 -26.51
CA GLU A 544 -27.81 5.62 -27.98
C GLU A 544 -27.80 7.04 -28.58
N ALA A 545 -28.57 7.97 -28.01
CA ALA A 545 -28.65 9.36 -28.48
C ALA A 545 -27.35 10.16 -28.28
N LEU A 546 -26.57 9.86 -27.22
CA LEU A 546 -25.28 10.50 -26.95
C LEU A 546 -24.17 9.96 -27.85
N LEU A 547 -24.09 8.63 -28.02
CA LEU A 547 -23.09 8.01 -28.92
C LEU A 547 -23.34 8.39 -30.39
N LEU A 548 -24.61 8.44 -30.85
CA LEU A 548 -24.95 8.91 -32.20
C LEU A 548 -24.59 10.39 -32.45
N ALA A 549 -24.44 11.20 -31.39
CA ALA A 549 -24.03 12.59 -31.49
C ALA A 549 -22.50 12.79 -31.46
N GLY A 550 -21.73 11.71 -31.23
CA GLY A 550 -20.28 11.76 -31.12
C GLY A 550 -19.76 12.10 -29.71
N ALA A 551 -20.49 11.72 -28.66
CA ALA A 551 -19.95 11.72 -27.30
C ALA A 551 -18.77 10.71 -27.19
N ASP A 552 -17.67 11.12 -26.56
CA ASP A 552 -16.44 10.34 -26.49
C ASP A 552 -16.50 9.28 -25.36
N PRO A 553 -16.49 7.96 -25.69
CA PRO A 553 -16.53 6.90 -24.69
C PRO A 553 -15.19 6.64 -23.99
N THR A 554 -14.08 7.21 -24.49
CA THR A 554 -12.72 7.03 -23.95
C THR A 554 -12.48 7.85 -22.68
N LEU A 555 -13.28 8.91 -22.48
CA LEU A 555 -13.23 9.73 -21.28
C LEU A 555 -13.58 8.91 -20.04
N THR A 556 -12.92 9.24 -18.93
CA THR A 556 -13.08 8.54 -17.64
C THR A 556 -13.78 9.41 -16.60
N ASP A 557 -14.22 8.81 -15.49
CA ASP A 557 -14.60 9.53 -14.27
C ASP A 557 -13.38 9.90 -13.39
N ARG A 558 -13.64 10.38 -12.17
CA ARG A 558 -12.63 10.68 -11.12
C ARG A 558 -11.83 9.46 -10.62
N HIS A 559 -12.27 8.24 -10.92
CA HIS A 559 -11.64 6.97 -10.55
C HIS A 559 -10.97 6.30 -11.78
N GLY A 560 -10.93 6.98 -12.92
CA GLY A 560 -10.40 6.44 -14.17
C GLY A 560 -11.32 5.41 -14.84
N ASN A 561 -12.56 5.24 -14.37
CA ASN A 561 -13.52 4.33 -14.99
C ASN A 561 -14.07 4.97 -16.27
N THR A 562 -14.03 4.27 -17.39
CA THR A 562 -14.80 4.63 -18.59
C THR A 562 -16.27 4.24 -18.43
N ALA A 563 -17.12 4.65 -19.39
CA ALA A 563 -18.52 4.21 -19.45
C ALA A 563 -18.68 2.67 -19.38
N LEU A 564 -17.78 1.91 -19.99
CA LEU A 564 -17.79 0.43 -19.94
C LEU A 564 -17.49 -0.10 -18.53
N HIS A 565 -16.48 0.46 -17.84
CA HIS A 565 -16.13 0.07 -16.46
C HIS A 565 -17.32 0.23 -15.50
N LEU A 566 -18.06 1.34 -15.63
CA LEU A 566 -19.27 1.56 -14.83
C LEU A 566 -20.37 0.53 -15.16
N ALA A 567 -20.62 0.26 -16.44
CA ALA A 567 -21.60 -0.76 -16.86
C ALA A 567 -21.30 -2.15 -16.27
N SER A 568 -20.01 -2.53 -16.22
CA SER A 568 -19.56 -3.81 -15.67
C SER A 568 -19.73 -3.93 -14.14
N GLN A 569 -19.72 -2.81 -13.41
CA GLN A 569 -19.88 -2.77 -11.95
C GLN A 569 -21.35 -2.78 -11.50
N LEU A 570 -22.28 -2.30 -12.34
CA LEU A 570 -23.69 -2.12 -11.97
C LEU A 570 -24.44 -3.46 -11.86
N GLU A 571 -25.24 -3.59 -10.81
CA GLU A 571 -26.18 -4.71 -10.65
C GLU A 571 -27.20 -4.70 -11.78
N GLY A 572 -27.32 -5.83 -12.50
CA GLY A 572 -28.17 -5.93 -13.70
C GLY A 572 -27.59 -5.24 -14.96
N GLY A 573 -26.36 -4.71 -14.91
CA GLY A 573 -25.74 -3.98 -16.03
C GLY A 573 -25.41 -4.81 -17.28
N ALA A 574 -25.67 -6.11 -17.30
CA ALA A 574 -25.34 -7.01 -18.41
C ALA A 574 -25.97 -6.57 -19.75
N GLU A 575 -27.24 -6.15 -19.76
CA GLU A 575 -27.90 -5.64 -20.97
C GLU A 575 -27.24 -4.36 -21.50
N MET A 576 -26.73 -3.50 -20.60
CA MET A 576 -26.02 -2.28 -20.97
C MET A 576 -24.60 -2.57 -21.46
N VAL A 577 -23.90 -3.52 -20.84
CA VAL A 577 -22.60 -4.03 -21.33
C VAL A 577 -22.78 -4.60 -22.75
N GLN A 578 -23.76 -5.48 -22.97
CA GLN A 578 -24.07 -6.02 -24.29
C GLN A 578 -24.38 -4.91 -25.31
N PHE A 579 -25.16 -3.90 -24.92
CA PHE A 579 -25.51 -2.78 -25.78
C PHE A 579 -24.28 -1.94 -26.16
N LEU A 580 -23.44 -1.56 -25.19
CA LEU A 580 -22.21 -0.81 -25.40
C LEU A 580 -21.23 -1.58 -26.32
N LEU A 581 -21.10 -2.90 -26.16
CA LEU A 581 -20.22 -3.76 -26.96
C LEU A 581 -20.68 -3.95 -28.42
N ARG A 582 -21.87 -3.45 -28.82
CA ARG A 582 -22.25 -3.34 -30.24
C ARG A 582 -21.54 -2.18 -30.94
N HIS A 583 -21.06 -1.18 -30.20
CA HIS A 583 -20.29 -0.06 -30.74
C HIS A 583 -18.81 -0.41 -30.83
N ARG A 584 -18.21 -0.26 -32.03
CA ARG A 584 -16.83 -0.67 -32.30
C ARG A 584 -15.79 0.05 -31.43
N GLU A 585 -16.03 1.32 -31.12
CA GLU A 585 -15.14 2.17 -30.30
C GLU A 585 -15.00 1.63 -28.88
N LEU A 586 -16.11 1.19 -28.28
CA LEU A 586 -16.14 0.63 -26.92
C LEU A 586 -15.47 -0.75 -26.82
N ARG A 587 -15.40 -1.53 -27.91
CA ARG A 587 -14.59 -2.77 -27.94
C ARG A 587 -13.09 -2.49 -27.80
N GLY A 588 -12.60 -1.35 -28.30
CA GLY A 588 -11.22 -0.92 -28.08
C GLY A 588 -10.91 -0.57 -26.62
N LEU A 589 -11.95 -0.39 -25.78
CA LEU A 589 -11.84 0.00 -24.38
C LEU A 589 -11.92 -1.20 -23.40
N LEU A 590 -12.06 -2.43 -23.89
CA LEU A 590 -12.12 -3.66 -23.06
C LEU A 590 -10.89 -3.83 -22.16
N ASP A 591 -9.71 -3.60 -22.71
CA ASP A 591 -8.41 -3.78 -22.04
C ASP A 591 -7.87 -2.48 -21.39
N HIS A 592 -8.65 -1.39 -21.38
CA HIS A 592 -8.24 -0.16 -20.70
C HIS A 592 -8.34 -0.35 -19.18
N THR A 593 -7.35 0.15 -18.45
CA THR A 593 -7.30 0.09 -16.97
C THR A 593 -7.73 1.42 -16.34
N ASN A 594 -8.50 1.36 -15.26
CA ASN A 594 -8.83 2.52 -14.42
C ASN A 594 -7.64 2.97 -13.53
N THR A 595 -7.84 3.95 -12.62
CA THR A 595 -6.73 4.43 -11.76
C THR A 595 -6.18 3.39 -10.78
N ALA A 596 -6.95 2.35 -10.47
CA ALA A 596 -6.50 1.23 -9.65
C ALA A 596 -5.74 0.17 -10.47
N GLY A 597 -5.65 0.32 -11.80
CA GLY A 597 -5.01 -0.65 -12.68
C GLY A 597 -5.92 -1.83 -13.06
N LEU A 598 -7.24 -1.70 -12.87
CA LEU A 598 -8.24 -2.75 -13.13
C LEU A 598 -8.94 -2.51 -14.47
N CYS A 599 -9.14 -3.57 -15.26
CA CYS A 599 -9.94 -3.56 -16.48
C CYS A 599 -11.43 -3.83 -16.19
N ALA A 600 -12.30 -3.65 -17.20
CA ALA A 600 -13.74 -3.92 -17.08
C ALA A 600 -14.05 -5.35 -16.58
N ILE A 601 -13.29 -6.35 -17.03
CA ILE A 601 -13.44 -7.76 -16.59
C ILE A 601 -13.12 -7.95 -15.10
N HIS A 602 -12.12 -7.25 -14.57
CA HIS A 602 -11.77 -7.28 -13.15
C HIS A 602 -12.88 -6.66 -12.29
N LEU A 603 -13.45 -5.54 -12.74
CA LEU A 603 -14.58 -4.91 -12.04
C LEU A 603 -15.84 -5.79 -12.02
N ALA A 604 -16.15 -6.50 -13.11
CA ALA A 604 -17.27 -7.44 -13.15
C ALA A 604 -17.11 -8.58 -12.12
N VAL A 605 -15.88 -9.11 -11.99
CA VAL A 605 -15.55 -10.15 -11.00
C VAL A 605 -15.63 -9.60 -9.56
N LEU A 606 -15.04 -8.44 -9.29
CA LEU A 606 -15.07 -7.80 -7.96
C LEU A 606 -16.48 -7.37 -7.53
N ALA A 607 -17.33 -6.97 -8.47
CA ALA A 607 -18.74 -6.65 -8.23
C ALA A 607 -19.67 -7.88 -8.19
N ASN A 608 -19.11 -9.10 -8.34
CA ASN A 608 -19.81 -10.39 -8.39
C ASN A 608 -20.89 -10.48 -9.50
N GLN A 609 -20.69 -9.79 -10.63
CA GLN A 609 -21.67 -9.68 -11.72
C GLN A 609 -21.41 -10.75 -12.80
N LEU A 610 -21.83 -11.99 -12.54
CA LEU A 610 -21.63 -13.12 -13.46
C LEU A 610 -22.25 -12.90 -14.85
N SER A 611 -23.41 -12.26 -14.94
CA SER A 611 -24.04 -11.93 -16.23
C SER A 611 -23.21 -10.90 -17.02
N SER A 612 -22.73 -9.84 -16.36
CA SER A 612 -21.87 -8.83 -17.00
C SER A 612 -20.52 -9.41 -17.43
N LEU A 613 -19.98 -10.36 -16.66
CA LEU A 613 -18.78 -11.11 -17.04
C LEU A 613 -18.97 -11.90 -18.34
N ARG A 614 -20.08 -12.63 -18.49
CA ARG A 614 -20.39 -13.37 -19.72
C ARG A 614 -20.46 -12.48 -20.96
N GLU A 615 -21.16 -11.35 -20.86
CA GLU A 615 -21.28 -10.39 -21.97
C GLU A 615 -19.91 -9.77 -22.34
N LEU A 616 -19.01 -9.56 -21.37
CA LEU A 616 -17.62 -9.15 -21.64
C LEU A 616 -16.82 -10.25 -22.36
N LEU A 617 -16.96 -11.51 -21.94
CA LEU A 617 -16.30 -12.66 -22.58
C LEU A 617 -16.78 -12.84 -24.04
N GLU A 618 -18.09 -12.81 -24.29
CA GLU A 618 -18.66 -12.83 -25.65
C GLU A 618 -18.26 -11.58 -26.47
N GLY A 619 -18.06 -10.44 -25.79
CA GLY A 619 -17.48 -9.22 -26.35
C GLY A 619 -16.03 -9.34 -26.81
N GLY A 620 -15.31 -10.38 -26.39
CA GLY A 620 -13.89 -10.60 -26.68
C GLY A 620 -12.92 -9.92 -25.68
N ALA A 621 -13.33 -9.73 -24.43
CA ALA A 621 -12.45 -9.23 -23.37
C ALA A 621 -11.25 -10.17 -23.13
N ASN A 622 -10.05 -9.61 -22.94
CA ASN A 622 -8.88 -10.43 -22.62
C ASN A 622 -8.97 -10.99 -21.19
N VAL A 623 -9.12 -12.31 -21.08
CA VAL A 623 -9.26 -13.03 -19.80
C VAL A 623 -7.96 -13.06 -19.00
N GLU A 624 -6.84 -13.05 -19.73
CA GLU A 624 -5.47 -13.01 -19.18
C GLU A 624 -4.97 -11.58 -18.94
N ALA A 625 -5.84 -10.56 -19.02
CA ALA A 625 -5.50 -9.21 -18.62
C ALA A 625 -5.08 -9.20 -17.13
N GLN A 626 -3.88 -8.68 -16.87
CA GLN A 626 -3.31 -8.57 -15.52
C GLN A 626 -3.56 -7.17 -14.95
N GLU A 627 -4.01 -7.08 -13.70
CA GLU A 627 -4.08 -5.80 -13.00
C GLU A 627 -2.68 -5.19 -12.76
N ARG A 628 -2.61 -3.85 -12.74
CA ARG A 628 -1.32 -3.15 -12.64
C ARG A 628 -0.68 -3.16 -11.25
N SER A 629 -1.42 -3.51 -10.20
CA SER A 629 -0.94 -3.52 -8.81
C SER A 629 -0.06 -4.74 -8.48
N CYS A 630 -0.53 -5.95 -8.75
CA CYS A 630 0.21 -7.18 -8.43
C CYS A 630 0.12 -8.29 -9.49
N GLY A 631 -0.37 -7.99 -10.69
CA GLY A 631 -0.38 -8.94 -11.81
C GLY A 631 -1.48 -9.99 -11.76
N ARG A 632 -2.51 -9.80 -10.92
CA ARG A 632 -3.67 -10.71 -10.83
C ARG A 632 -4.50 -10.67 -12.11
N THR A 633 -4.87 -11.83 -12.62
CA THR A 633 -5.89 -11.99 -13.68
C THR A 633 -7.29 -12.03 -13.07
N ALA A 634 -8.33 -12.00 -13.91
CA ALA A 634 -9.72 -12.17 -13.47
C ALA A 634 -9.94 -13.47 -12.66
N LEU A 635 -9.21 -14.54 -12.99
CA LEU A 635 -9.28 -15.83 -12.28
C LEU A 635 -8.73 -15.73 -10.85
N HIS A 636 -7.61 -15.03 -10.65
CA HIS A 636 -7.06 -14.77 -9.31
C HIS A 636 -8.07 -14.04 -8.43
N LEU A 637 -8.70 -12.98 -8.94
CA LEU A 637 -9.71 -12.20 -8.20
C LEU A 637 -10.95 -13.04 -7.86
N ALA A 638 -11.40 -13.91 -8.78
CA ALA A 638 -12.50 -14.84 -8.53
C ALA A 638 -12.15 -15.86 -7.43
N THR A 639 -10.90 -16.35 -7.39
CA THR A 639 -10.44 -17.26 -6.33
C THR A 639 -10.24 -16.59 -4.97
N GLU A 640 -9.79 -15.33 -4.94
CA GLU A 640 -9.68 -14.54 -3.71
C GLU A 640 -11.06 -14.24 -3.10
N GLY A 641 -12.08 -14.04 -3.94
CA GLY A 641 -13.48 -13.89 -3.52
C GLY A 641 -14.21 -15.20 -3.13
N ASP A 642 -13.54 -16.36 -3.18
CA ASP A 642 -14.14 -17.71 -3.01
C ASP A 642 -15.32 -18.02 -3.97
N ASN A 643 -15.38 -17.33 -5.11
CA ASN A 643 -16.53 -17.35 -6.02
C ASN A 643 -16.42 -18.44 -7.09
N VAL A 644 -16.75 -19.69 -6.70
CA VAL A 644 -16.72 -20.89 -7.57
C VAL A 644 -17.44 -20.68 -8.91
N SER A 645 -18.58 -19.99 -8.93
CA SER A 645 -19.35 -19.74 -10.16
C SER A 645 -18.62 -18.83 -11.15
N LEU A 646 -17.91 -17.81 -10.67
CA LEU A 646 -17.13 -16.90 -11.51
C LEU A 646 -15.86 -17.59 -12.01
N ALA A 647 -15.17 -18.32 -11.13
CA ALA A 647 -14.00 -19.12 -11.51
C ALA A 647 -14.36 -20.17 -12.58
N GLY A 648 -15.49 -20.88 -12.41
CA GLY A 648 -16.00 -21.82 -13.40
C GLY A 648 -16.37 -21.18 -14.73
N CYS A 649 -16.98 -19.99 -14.72
CA CYS A 649 -17.27 -19.23 -15.95
C CYS A 649 -15.99 -18.83 -16.69
N LEU A 650 -14.98 -18.31 -15.98
CA LEU A 650 -13.69 -17.93 -16.56
C LEU A 650 -12.94 -19.13 -17.19
N LEU A 651 -12.97 -20.30 -16.54
CA LEU A 651 -12.30 -21.50 -17.04
C LEU A 651 -13.05 -22.16 -18.21
N LEU A 652 -14.37 -22.31 -18.11
CA LEU A 652 -15.18 -23.07 -19.08
C LEU A 652 -15.66 -22.25 -20.27
N GLU A 653 -16.00 -20.97 -20.06
CA GLU A 653 -16.55 -20.08 -21.09
C GLU A 653 -15.48 -19.09 -21.59
N GLY A 654 -14.55 -18.68 -20.71
CA GLY A 654 -13.45 -17.76 -21.04
C GLY A 654 -12.12 -18.42 -21.44
N ASN A 655 -11.98 -19.75 -21.32
CA ASN A 655 -10.73 -20.47 -21.58
C ASN A 655 -9.50 -19.92 -20.81
N ALA A 656 -9.71 -19.38 -19.60
CA ALA A 656 -8.64 -18.80 -18.78
C ALA A 656 -7.51 -19.81 -18.49
N ASN A 657 -6.27 -19.35 -18.48
CA ASN A 657 -5.12 -20.17 -18.14
C ASN A 657 -5.12 -20.47 -16.62
N VAL A 658 -5.18 -21.76 -16.29
CA VAL A 658 -5.26 -22.23 -14.90
C VAL A 658 -4.01 -21.88 -14.10
N ASP A 659 -2.84 -21.95 -14.73
CA ASP A 659 -1.53 -21.65 -14.12
C ASP A 659 -1.01 -20.25 -14.50
N CYS A 660 -1.92 -19.29 -14.73
CA CYS A 660 -1.54 -17.88 -14.83
C CYS A 660 -0.82 -17.44 -13.54
N CYS A 661 0.19 -16.58 -13.64
CA CYS A 661 1.03 -16.18 -12.51
C CYS A 661 0.90 -14.68 -12.21
N THR A 662 0.84 -14.30 -10.94
CA THR A 662 1.00 -12.92 -10.45
C THR A 662 2.45 -12.45 -10.50
N PHE A 663 2.73 -11.19 -10.15
CA PHE A 663 4.11 -10.67 -10.10
C PHE A 663 4.99 -11.35 -9.03
N ASN A 664 4.41 -11.97 -7.99
CA ASN A 664 5.12 -12.85 -7.05
C ASN A 664 5.12 -14.34 -7.46
N GLY A 665 4.74 -14.68 -8.69
CA GLY A 665 4.76 -16.06 -9.22
C GLY A 665 3.63 -16.97 -8.73
N SER A 666 2.75 -16.48 -7.85
CA SER A 666 1.63 -17.28 -7.34
C SER A 666 0.58 -17.53 -8.42
N THR A 667 0.08 -18.76 -8.47
CA THR A 667 -1.05 -19.17 -9.33
C THR A 667 -2.39 -19.07 -8.58
N PRO A 668 -3.56 -19.14 -9.25
CA PRO A 668 -4.86 -19.23 -8.59
C PRO A 668 -4.95 -20.41 -7.61
N LEU A 669 -4.22 -21.51 -7.86
CA LEU A 669 -4.17 -22.67 -6.97
C LEU A 669 -3.44 -22.35 -5.65
N HIS A 670 -2.40 -21.51 -5.65
CA HIS A 670 -1.76 -21.01 -4.43
C HIS A 670 -2.77 -20.24 -3.55
N ILE A 671 -3.58 -19.36 -4.17
CA ILE A 671 -4.61 -18.58 -3.47
C ILE A 671 -5.70 -19.51 -2.91
N ALA A 672 -6.21 -20.45 -3.70
CA ALA A 672 -7.22 -21.41 -3.25
C ALA A 672 -6.71 -22.30 -2.10
N ALA A 673 -5.44 -22.73 -2.17
CA ALA A 673 -4.80 -23.54 -1.13
C ALA A 673 -4.58 -22.76 0.18
N GLY A 674 -4.05 -21.53 0.09
CA GLY A 674 -3.83 -20.63 1.22
C GLY A 674 -5.13 -20.18 1.92
N ARG A 675 -6.27 -20.18 1.21
CA ARG A 675 -7.60 -19.92 1.80
C ARG A 675 -8.29 -21.18 2.32
N GLY A 676 -7.79 -22.38 2.00
CA GLY A 676 -8.40 -23.65 2.37
C GLY A 676 -9.68 -23.98 1.58
N SER A 677 -9.91 -23.34 0.42
CA SER A 677 -11.14 -23.46 -0.36
C SER A 677 -11.18 -24.77 -1.17
N ILE A 678 -11.71 -25.84 -0.56
CA ILE A 678 -11.79 -27.17 -1.17
C ILE A 678 -12.50 -27.16 -2.53
N LYS A 679 -13.61 -26.42 -2.66
CA LYS A 679 -14.39 -26.36 -3.93
C LYS A 679 -13.61 -25.72 -5.07
N LEU A 680 -12.90 -24.62 -4.78
CA LEU A 680 -12.03 -23.95 -5.76
C LEU A 680 -10.80 -24.79 -6.09
N THR A 681 -10.18 -25.40 -5.08
CA THR A 681 -9.05 -26.33 -5.29
C THR A 681 -9.47 -27.46 -6.22
N ALA A 682 -10.62 -28.10 -5.97
CA ALA A 682 -11.16 -29.15 -6.82
C ALA A 682 -11.47 -28.69 -8.24
N LEU A 683 -12.03 -27.49 -8.42
CA LEU A 683 -12.35 -26.91 -9.72
C LEU A 683 -11.09 -26.54 -10.53
N LEU A 684 -10.05 -26.00 -9.88
CA LEU A 684 -8.77 -25.69 -10.52
C LEU A 684 -8.00 -26.96 -10.88
N MET A 685 -7.91 -27.94 -9.96
CA MET A 685 -7.29 -29.24 -10.24
C MET A 685 -8.01 -29.99 -11.37
N ALA A 686 -9.35 -29.95 -11.43
CA ALA A 686 -10.13 -30.53 -12.52
C ALA A 686 -9.95 -29.81 -13.86
N ALA A 687 -9.56 -28.53 -13.84
CA ALA A 687 -9.17 -27.78 -15.04
C ALA A 687 -7.71 -28.01 -15.46
N GLY A 688 -6.90 -28.72 -14.66
CA GLY A 688 -5.52 -29.08 -14.96
C GLY A 688 -4.44 -28.23 -14.30
N ALA A 689 -4.73 -27.55 -13.17
CA ALA A 689 -3.73 -26.79 -12.40
C ALA A 689 -2.55 -27.66 -11.92
N ASP A 690 -1.34 -27.11 -11.94
CA ASP A 690 -0.14 -27.79 -11.40
C ASP A 690 0.03 -27.55 -9.88
N PRO A 691 -0.10 -28.59 -9.02
CA PRO A 691 0.09 -28.47 -7.57
C PRO A 691 1.56 -28.33 -7.13
N HIS A 692 2.52 -28.47 -8.06
CA HIS A 692 3.96 -28.38 -7.82
C HIS A 692 4.60 -27.11 -8.36
N LYS A 693 3.81 -26.20 -8.96
CA LYS A 693 4.31 -24.91 -9.45
C LYS A 693 4.88 -24.07 -8.30
N GLU A 694 6.15 -23.69 -8.37
CA GLU A 694 6.79 -22.78 -7.40
C GLU A 694 6.48 -21.31 -7.72
N ASN A 695 6.19 -20.51 -6.69
CA ASN A 695 6.14 -19.04 -6.76
C ASN A 695 7.49 -18.41 -6.38
N PHE A 696 7.56 -17.08 -6.22
CA PHE A 696 8.79 -16.37 -5.81
C PHE A 696 8.87 -16.09 -4.30
N GLU A 697 8.00 -16.69 -3.48
CA GLU A 697 8.08 -16.60 -2.02
C GLU A 697 9.01 -17.72 -1.52
N PRO A 698 10.13 -17.42 -0.84
CA PRO A 698 11.10 -18.43 -0.44
C PRO A 698 10.54 -19.36 0.64
N LEU A 699 10.74 -20.67 0.48
CA LEU A 699 10.23 -21.68 1.43
C LEU A 699 10.77 -21.56 2.85
N PHE A 700 11.94 -20.93 3.01
CA PHE A 700 12.56 -20.68 4.30
C PHE A 700 12.92 -19.20 4.44
N PHE A 701 12.30 -18.53 5.41
CA PHE A 701 13.11 -17.66 6.24
C PHE A 701 14.07 -18.57 7.01
N LYS A 702 15.37 -18.40 6.80
CA LYS A 702 16.38 -19.00 7.67
C LYS A 702 16.33 -18.31 9.03
N GLU A 703 15.37 -18.73 9.86
CA GLU A 703 15.51 -18.68 11.30
C GLU A 703 16.60 -19.70 11.64
N GLU A 704 17.85 -19.24 11.71
CA GLU A 704 18.99 -20.06 12.13
C GLU A 704 18.93 -20.26 13.66
N GLU A 705 17.93 -21.03 14.08
CA GLU A 705 17.90 -21.72 15.37
C GLU A 705 18.18 -23.22 15.14
N GLU A 706 19.30 -23.65 15.70
CA GLU A 706 19.58 -25.01 16.20
C GLU A 706 19.98 -26.13 15.22
N GLU A 707 21.19 -26.66 15.52
CA GLU A 707 21.78 -27.97 15.18
C GLU A 707 22.69 -28.11 13.91
N GLU A 708 23.85 -28.75 14.17
CA GLU A 708 24.91 -29.25 13.25
C GLU A 708 25.73 -28.20 12.45
N GLU A 709 27.07 -28.27 12.34
CA GLU A 709 28.10 -29.14 12.94
C GLU A 709 29.47 -28.42 12.93
N ASP A 710 30.39 -28.76 13.85
CA ASP A 710 31.79 -28.29 13.77
C ASP A 710 32.50 -28.85 12.53
N CYS A 711 32.96 -27.99 11.62
CA CYS A 711 34.05 -28.33 10.69
C CYS A 711 34.77 -27.11 10.12
N ASP A 712 35.97 -26.83 10.64
CA ASP A 712 36.98 -26.06 9.91
C ASP A 712 37.31 -26.72 8.57
N LYS A 713 37.18 -25.98 7.46
CA LYS A 713 38.13 -26.02 6.32
C LYS A 713 37.93 -24.87 5.35
N GLU A 714 39.03 -24.15 5.15
CA GLU A 714 39.27 -23.26 4.01
C GLU A 714 39.10 -24.02 2.69
N ARG A 715 38.23 -23.52 1.80
CA ARG A 715 38.41 -23.58 0.33
C ARG A 715 37.81 -22.33 -0.31
N GLU A 716 38.59 -21.72 -1.18
CA GLU A 716 38.08 -20.84 -2.24
C GLU A 716 37.44 -21.75 -3.31
N GLU A 717 36.23 -21.44 -3.77
CA GLU A 717 35.69 -21.82 -5.09
C GLU A 717 34.33 -21.12 -5.30
N ASP A 718 34.33 -20.16 -6.23
CA ASP A 718 33.28 -19.69 -7.16
C ASP A 718 31.83 -19.35 -6.72
N ASP A 719 31.27 -18.37 -7.45
CA ASP A 719 29.89 -17.87 -7.30
C ASP A 719 28.83 -18.93 -7.66
N ASP A 720 27.98 -19.30 -6.71
CA ASP A 720 26.62 -19.77 -6.99
C ASP A 720 25.68 -19.31 -5.85
N GLU A 721 24.92 -18.23 -6.09
CA GLU A 721 23.85 -17.80 -5.17
C GLU A 721 22.75 -18.86 -5.19
N GLY A 722 22.85 -19.82 -4.27
CA GLY A 722 22.03 -21.03 -4.27
C GLY A 722 20.54 -20.75 -4.45
N TYR A 723 19.96 -21.34 -5.50
CA TYR A 723 18.53 -21.27 -5.81
C TYR A 723 17.70 -21.66 -4.58
N ILE A 724 17.03 -20.67 -3.97
CA ILE A 724 16.08 -20.89 -2.87
C ILE A 724 14.74 -21.28 -3.52
N PRO A 725 14.24 -22.52 -3.36
CA PRO A 725 13.02 -22.94 -4.02
C PRO A 725 11.80 -22.19 -3.48
N GLY A 726 10.85 -21.94 -4.38
CA GLY A 726 9.63 -21.21 -4.09
C GLY A 726 8.61 -22.02 -3.31
N THR A 727 7.64 -21.35 -2.67
CA THR A 727 6.49 -22.05 -2.09
C THR A 727 5.63 -22.63 -3.21
N THR A 728 5.06 -23.82 -2.98
CA THR A 728 4.11 -24.49 -3.88
C THR A 728 2.71 -24.43 -3.28
N PRO A 729 1.64 -24.65 -4.08
CA PRO A 729 0.27 -24.74 -3.55
C PRO A 729 0.10 -25.77 -2.44
N LEU A 730 0.83 -26.90 -2.52
CA LEU A 730 0.84 -27.93 -1.49
C LEU A 730 1.38 -27.39 -0.15
N ASN A 731 2.47 -26.62 -0.20
CA ASN A 731 3.10 -26.02 0.99
C ASN A 731 2.23 -24.89 1.59
N MET A 732 1.40 -24.23 0.78
CA MET A 732 0.43 -23.22 1.24
C MET A 732 -0.91 -23.79 1.73
N ALA A 733 -1.11 -25.11 1.74
CA ALA A 733 -2.42 -25.71 2.01
C ALA A 733 -2.91 -25.48 3.46
N ALA A 734 -3.83 -24.53 3.66
CA ALA A 734 -4.30 -24.11 4.99
C ALA A 734 -5.19 -25.13 5.73
N THR A 735 -5.68 -26.18 5.06
CA THR A 735 -6.46 -27.25 5.69
C THR A 735 -5.97 -28.63 5.27
N THR A 736 -6.06 -29.60 6.19
CA THR A 736 -5.66 -30.99 5.94
C THR A 736 -6.45 -31.65 4.81
N GLN A 737 -7.70 -31.22 4.57
CA GLN A 737 -8.52 -31.69 3.46
C GLN A 737 -8.00 -31.20 2.11
N VAL A 738 -7.59 -29.93 2.01
CA VAL A 738 -6.95 -29.38 0.82
C VAL A 738 -5.56 -29.99 0.61
N HIS A 739 -4.76 -30.14 1.67
CA HIS A 739 -3.46 -30.81 1.59
C HIS A 739 -3.61 -32.26 1.09
N SER A 740 -4.59 -33.02 1.59
CA SER A 740 -4.87 -34.37 1.08
C SER A 740 -5.34 -34.34 -0.37
N PHE A 741 -6.15 -33.36 -0.77
CA PHE A 741 -6.67 -33.24 -2.13
C PHE A 741 -5.56 -32.95 -3.16
N LEU A 742 -4.61 -32.07 -2.80
CA LEU A 742 -3.42 -31.78 -3.61
C LEU A 742 -2.44 -32.98 -3.64
N CYS A 743 -2.23 -33.65 -2.50
CA CYS A 743 -1.30 -34.78 -2.38
C CYS A 743 -1.80 -36.06 -3.10
N VAL A 744 -3.11 -36.27 -3.23
CA VAL A 744 -3.68 -37.43 -3.94
C VAL A 744 -3.33 -37.44 -5.44
N CYS A 745 -2.98 -36.30 -6.04
CA CYS A 745 -2.50 -36.25 -7.45
C CYS A 745 -1.06 -36.69 -7.68
N VAL A 746 -0.31 -37.14 -6.65
CA VAL A 746 1.04 -37.71 -6.83
C VAL A 746 1.02 -39.09 -7.52
N CYS A 747 -0.17 -39.69 -7.75
CA CYS A 747 -0.30 -40.99 -8.41
C CYS A 747 -0.77 -40.93 -9.89
N VAL A 748 -0.13 -40.10 -10.72
CA VAL A 748 -0.07 -40.37 -12.18
C VAL A 748 1.07 -41.36 -12.47
N CYS A 749 0.99 -42.53 -11.83
CA CYS A 749 1.59 -43.79 -12.26
C CYS A 749 1.14 -44.95 -11.36
N VAL A 750 0.18 -45.73 -11.86
CA VAL A 750 -0.25 -47.05 -11.35
C VAL A 750 -1.01 -47.07 -10.00
N CYS A 751 -2.24 -46.58 -10.04
CA CYS A 751 -3.38 -47.40 -9.59
C CYS A 751 -4.25 -47.75 -10.81
N ALA A 752 -3.71 -48.56 -11.73
CA ALA A 752 -4.54 -49.20 -12.73
C ALA A 752 -5.47 -50.18 -11.99
N GLY A 753 -6.75 -49.85 -11.91
CA GLY A 753 -7.76 -50.76 -11.39
C GLY A 753 -7.78 -52.03 -12.25
N ASP A 754 -7.99 -53.17 -11.61
CA ASP A 754 -8.12 -54.47 -12.28
C ASP A 754 -9.26 -54.49 -13.32
N LEU A 755 -10.19 -53.53 -13.29
CA LEU A 755 -11.21 -53.33 -14.32
C LEU A 755 -10.61 -53.22 -15.74
N ALA A 756 -9.36 -52.76 -15.89
CA ALA A 756 -8.67 -52.73 -17.19
C ALA A 756 -8.36 -54.12 -17.77
N SER A 757 -8.22 -55.17 -16.95
CA SER A 757 -7.89 -56.54 -17.41
C SER A 757 -9.11 -57.35 -17.88
N LEU A 758 -10.33 -56.84 -17.70
CA LEU A 758 -11.55 -57.47 -18.23
C LEU A 758 -11.63 -57.35 -19.75
N ASP A 759 -11.88 -58.49 -20.41
CA ASP A 759 -12.12 -58.57 -21.85
C ASP A 759 -13.16 -57.54 -22.32
N VAL A 760 -12.86 -56.89 -23.45
CA VAL A 760 -13.70 -55.87 -24.07
C VAL A 760 -15.11 -56.41 -24.40
N GLU A 761 -15.23 -57.69 -24.72
CA GLU A 761 -16.51 -58.36 -24.96
C GLU A 761 -17.33 -58.51 -23.67
N VAL A 762 -16.69 -58.81 -22.53
CA VAL A 762 -17.35 -58.89 -21.21
C VAL A 762 -17.79 -57.49 -20.76
N LYS A 763 -16.94 -56.47 -20.91
CA LYS A 763 -17.30 -55.06 -20.65
C LYS A 763 -18.55 -54.65 -21.45
N GLN A 764 -18.60 -54.97 -22.74
CA GLN A 764 -19.77 -54.68 -23.58
C GLN A 764 -21.03 -55.44 -23.13
N GLN A 765 -20.92 -56.69 -22.69
CA GLN A 765 -22.06 -57.46 -22.17
C GLN A 765 -22.58 -56.89 -20.84
N VAL A 766 -21.69 -56.45 -19.95
CA VAL A 766 -22.05 -55.76 -18.70
C VAL A 766 -22.74 -54.41 -19.02
N CYS A 767 -22.21 -53.59 -19.93
CA CYS A 767 -22.86 -52.34 -20.36
C CYS A 767 -24.29 -52.59 -20.90
N ARG A 768 -24.44 -53.56 -21.82
CA ARG A 768 -25.76 -53.90 -22.40
C ARG A 768 -26.75 -54.38 -21.35
N ALA A 769 -26.31 -55.16 -20.36
CA ALA A 769 -27.15 -55.59 -19.25
C ALA A 769 -27.62 -54.40 -18.39
N LEU A 770 -26.69 -53.53 -17.98
CA LEU A 770 -26.96 -52.34 -17.18
C LEU A 770 -27.91 -51.33 -17.88
N GLU A 771 -27.80 -51.18 -19.20
CA GLU A 771 -28.71 -50.34 -19.98
C GLU A 771 -30.10 -50.99 -20.13
N SER A 772 -30.16 -52.32 -20.32
CA SER A 772 -31.43 -53.04 -20.46
C SER A 772 -32.25 -53.12 -19.16
N GLU A 773 -31.58 -53.11 -18.01
CA GLU A 773 -32.21 -53.20 -16.69
C GLU A 773 -32.34 -51.82 -16.00
N GLY A 774 -31.82 -50.75 -16.60
CA GLY A 774 -31.93 -49.36 -16.10
C GLY A 774 -31.22 -49.11 -14.76
N CYS A 775 -30.43 -50.06 -14.27
CA CYS A 775 -29.90 -50.10 -12.91
C CYS A 775 -28.58 -49.33 -12.72
N TRP A 776 -28.05 -48.75 -13.81
CA TRP A 776 -26.80 -47.99 -13.84
C TRP A 776 -26.82 -46.72 -12.95
N GLU A 777 -27.98 -46.06 -12.75
CA GLU A 777 -28.05 -44.87 -11.88
C GLU A 777 -27.81 -45.22 -10.40
N ASN A 778 -28.31 -46.37 -9.96
CA ASN A 778 -28.10 -46.87 -8.60
C ASN A 778 -26.65 -47.36 -8.42
N LEU A 779 -26.08 -47.96 -9.48
CA LEU A 779 -24.67 -48.33 -9.52
C LEU A 779 -23.76 -47.09 -9.47
N ALA A 780 -24.10 -45.99 -10.16
CA ALA A 780 -23.36 -44.73 -10.08
C ALA A 780 -23.27 -44.23 -8.63
N HIS A 781 -24.39 -44.30 -7.89
CA HIS A 781 -24.41 -43.90 -6.49
C HIS A 781 -23.61 -44.85 -5.59
N SER A 782 -23.69 -46.17 -5.79
CA SER A 782 -22.91 -47.12 -4.96
C SER A 782 -21.40 -47.09 -5.25
N LEU A 783 -21.00 -46.73 -6.48
CA LEU A 783 -19.60 -46.50 -6.87
C LEU A 783 -19.09 -45.07 -6.59
N GLY A 784 -19.90 -44.21 -5.96
CA GLY A 784 -19.51 -42.83 -5.59
C GLY A 784 -19.55 -41.80 -6.73
N LEU A 785 -19.87 -42.21 -7.96
CA LEU A 785 -19.99 -41.36 -9.15
C LEU A 785 -21.38 -40.69 -9.30
N GLY A 786 -22.27 -40.82 -8.31
CA GLY A 786 -23.68 -40.37 -8.41
C GLY A 786 -23.88 -38.88 -8.73
N ILE A 787 -22.90 -38.03 -8.44
CA ILE A 787 -22.89 -36.60 -8.79
C ILE A 787 -22.89 -36.39 -10.31
N LEU A 788 -22.28 -37.31 -11.07
CA LEU A 788 -22.15 -37.26 -12.52
C LEU A 788 -23.38 -37.82 -13.27
N ASN A 789 -24.42 -38.30 -12.57
CA ASN A 789 -25.61 -38.87 -13.21
C ASN A 789 -26.30 -37.90 -14.19
N THR A 790 -26.29 -36.60 -13.91
CA THR A 790 -26.83 -35.58 -14.84
C THR A 790 -26.02 -35.49 -16.13
N ALA A 791 -24.69 -35.69 -16.07
CA ALA A 791 -23.83 -35.75 -17.25
C ALA A 791 -24.01 -37.09 -18.00
N PHE A 792 -24.06 -38.22 -17.29
CA PHE A 792 -24.27 -39.54 -17.91
C PHE A 792 -25.62 -39.64 -18.64
N ARG A 793 -26.70 -39.04 -18.10
CA ARG A 793 -28.02 -38.94 -18.77
C ARG A 793 -28.00 -38.19 -20.10
N LEU A 794 -27.03 -37.30 -20.33
CA LEU A 794 -26.88 -36.55 -21.57
C LEU A 794 -26.04 -37.30 -22.62
N SER A 795 -25.45 -38.43 -22.25
CA SER A 795 -24.67 -39.28 -23.17
C SER A 795 -25.56 -40.26 -23.96
N PRO A 796 -25.13 -40.72 -25.14
CA PRO A 796 -25.90 -41.68 -25.96
C PRO A 796 -25.91 -43.11 -25.40
N SER A 797 -25.07 -43.44 -24.42
CA SER A 797 -24.96 -44.78 -23.80
C SER A 797 -24.52 -44.64 -22.33
N PRO A 798 -25.44 -44.33 -21.41
CA PRO A 798 -25.10 -43.89 -20.06
C PRO A 798 -24.28 -44.90 -19.24
N ALA A 799 -24.60 -46.20 -19.32
CA ALA A 799 -23.88 -47.21 -18.54
C ALA A 799 -22.47 -47.44 -19.08
N LYS A 800 -22.27 -47.31 -20.40
CA LYS A 800 -20.93 -47.33 -20.98
C LYS A 800 -20.12 -46.12 -20.50
N THR A 801 -20.64 -44.90 -20.59
CA THR A 801 -19.90 -43.72 -20.10
C THR A 801 -19.62 -43.78 -18.60
N LEU A 802 -20.50 -44.41 -17.81
CA LEU A 802 -20.28 -44.66 -16.40
C LEU A 802 -19.11 -45.63 -16.17
N LEU A 803 -19.06 -46.75 -16.89
CA LEU A 803 -17.97 -47.72 -16.77
C LEU A 803 -16.64 -47.18 -17.30
N ASP A 804 -16.64 -46.49 -18.44
CA ASP A 804 -15.47 -45.79 -18.97
C ASP A 804 -14.96 -44.73 -17.97
N SER A 805 -15.86 -43.96 -17.33
CA SER A 805 -15.48 -42.98 -16.28
C SER A 805 -14.96 -43.66 -15.02
N TYR A 806 -15.53 -44.81 -14.63
CA TYR A 806 -15.12 -45.58 -13.46
C TYR A 806 -13.75 -46.25 -13.68
N GLU A 807 -13.46 -46.70 -14.90
CA GLU A 807 -12.15 -47.20 -15.32
C GLU A 807 -11.09 -46.09 -15.27
N VAL A 808 -11.38 -44.91 -15.82
CA VAL A 808 -10.50 -43.73 -15.71
C VAL A 808 -10.32 -43.26 -14.25
N SER A 809 -11.30 -43.52 -13.39
CA SER A 809 -11.22 -43.25 -11.94
C SER A 809 -10.41 -44.31 -11.14
N GLY A 810 -9.83 -45.32 -11.80
CA GLY A 810 -9.08 -46.40 -11.12
C GLY A 810 -9.96 -47.44 -10.41
N GLY A 811 -11.21 -47.59 -10.82
CA GLY A 811 -12.19 -48.50 -10.21
C GLY A 811 -11.79 -49.97 -10.26
N THR A 812 -12.13 -50.75 -9.22
CA THR A 812 -11.77 -52.18 -9.13
C THR A 812 -12.93 -53.11 -9.48
N ILE A 813 -12.63 -54.32 -9.97
CA ILE A 813 -13.64 -55.35 -10.26
C ILE A 813 -14.37 -55.77 -8.97
N ARG A 814 -13.63 -55.86 -7.86
CA ARG A 814 -14.22 -56.22 -6.56
C ARG A 814 -15.25 -55.18 -6.09
N ASP A 815 -14.95 -53.90 -6.26
CA ASP A 815 -15.84 -52.82 -5.83
C ASP A 815 -17.00 -52.65 -6.83
N LEU A 816 -16.78 -52.92 -8.13
CA LEU A 816 -17.85 -53.08 -9.12
C LEU A 816 -18.80 -54.24 -8.76
N LEU A 817 -18.29 -55.41 -8.40
CA LEU A 817 -19.10 -56.55 -7.92
C LEU A 817 -19.88 -56.21 -6.66
N ALA A 818 -19.27 -55.53 -5.69
CA ALA A 818 -19.95 -55.08 -4.47
C ALA A 818 -21.06 -54.06 -4.81
N GLY A 819 -20.79 -53.13 -5.73
CA GLY A 819 -21.74 -52.18 -6.27
C GLY A 819 -22.93 -52.87 -6.93
N LEU A 820 -22.69 -53.82 -7.84
CA LEU A 820 -23.72 -54.62 -8.50
C LEU A 820 -24.56 -55.43 -7.50
N ARG A 821 -23.91 -56.11 -6.52
CA ARG A 821 -24.59 -56.84 -5.44
C ARG A 821 -25.49 -55.94 -4.58
N SER A 822 -25.11 -54.68 -4.38
CA SER A 822 -25.93 -53.70 -3.64
C SER A 822 -27.15 -53.20 -4.44
N VAL A 823 -27.11 -53.30 -5.77
CA VAL A 823 -28.20 -52.88 -6.68
C VAL A 823 -29.20 -54.02 -6.93
N GLY A 824 -28.74 -55.29 -6.87
CA GLY A 824 -29.58 -56.50 -6.87
C GLY A 824 -29.07 -57.57 -7.84
N ASP A 825 -29.84 -58.66 -7.98
CA ASP A 825 -29.59 -59.74 -8.95
C ASP A 825 -29.82 -59.25 -10.40
N CYS A 826 -28.83 -58.54 -10.93
CA CYS A 826 -28.78 -58.01 -12.29
C CYS A 826 -28.01 -58.95 -13.22
N ARG A 827 -28.38 -59.03 -14.51
CA ARG A 827 -27.64 -59.88 -15.47
C ARG A 827 -26.16 -59.49 -15.60
N ALA A 828 -25.86 -58.22 -15.37
CA ALA A 828 -24.50 -57.68 -15.32
C ALA A 828 -23.62 -58.41 -14.28
N LEU A 829 -24.17 -58.75 -13.11
CA LEU A 829 -23.48 -59.47 -12.05
C LEU A 829 -23.17 -60.91 -12.46
N SER A 830 -24.14 -61.64 -13.01
CA SER A 830 -23.93 -63.03 -13.44
C SER A 830 -22.91 -63.14 -14.58
N VAL A 831 -22.90 -62.19 -15.52
CA VAL A 831 -21.90 -62.10 -16.59
C VAL A 831 -20.50 -61.87 -16.03
N LEU A 832 -20.38 -60.97 -15.03
CA LEU A 832 -19.09 -60.63 -14.42
C LEU A 832 -18.53 -61.78 -13.55
N GLU A 833 -19.37 -62.46 -12.79
CA GLU A 833 -18.96 -63.62 -11.96
C GLU A 833 -18.57 -64.84 -12.82
N GLU A 834 -19.25 -65.09 -13.94
CA GLU A 834 -18.90 -66.16 -14.88
C GLU A 834 -17.60 -65.87 -15.63
N ALA A 835 -17.33 -64.61 -16.00
CA ALA A 835 -16.07 -64.20 -16.61
C ALA A 835 -14.88 -64.42 -15.67
N LEU A 836 -15.01 -64.04 -14.40
CA LEU A 836 -13.98 -64.25 -13.38
C LEU A 836 -13.74 -65.73 -13.06
N ARG A 837 -14.78 -66.56 -13.09
CA ARG A 837 -14.63 -68.02 -12.91
C ARG A 837 -13.77 -68.65 -14.01
N ARG A 838 -13.87 -68.16 -15.26
CA ARG A 838 -13.06 -68.65 -16.39
C ARG A 838 -11.60 -68.23 -16.32
N LEU A 839 -11.33 -67.01 -15.83
CA LEU A 839 -9.96 -66.53 -15.59
C LEU A 839 -9.25 -67.38 -14.52
N GLY A 840 -9.94 -67.72 -13.43
CA GLY A 840 -9.40 -68.57 -12.36
C GLY A 840 -9.11 -70.03 -12.75
N GLU A 841 -9.62 -70.52 -13.89
CA GLU A 841 -9.28 -71.86 -14.41
C GLU A 841 -8.00 -71.85 -15.28
N GLN A 842 -7.50 -70.68 -15.70
CA GLN A 842 -6.27 -70.58 -16.51
C GLN A 842 -4.99 -70.47 -15.66
N GLU A 843 -5.05 -69.86 -14.48
CA GLU A 843 -3.87 -69.64 -13.61
C GLU A 843 -3.28 -70.95 -13.03
N VAL A 844 -4.01 -72.07 -13.05
CA VAL A 844 -3.58 -73.36 -12.48
C VAL A 844 -2.53 -74.10 -13.33
N THR A 845 -2.10 -73.53 -14.46
CA THR A 845 -1.19 -74.22 -15.41
C THR A 845 0.24 -73.68 -15.51
N ASP A 846 0.59 -72.57 -14.83
CA ASP A 846 1.91 -71.92 -14.94
C ASP A 846 2.61 -71.66 -13.57
N GLU A 847 2.24 -72.40 -12.52
CA GLU A 847 2.94 -72.37 -11.22
C GLU A 847 4.26 -73.16 -11.22
N THR A 848 5.22 -72.79 -12.06
CA THR A 848 6.64 -73.13 -11.84
C THR A 848 7.58 -71.98 -12.22
N GLU A 849 7.71 -70.99 -11.32
CA GLU A 849 8.90 -70.16 -11.01
C GLU A 849 8.45 -68.79 -10.43
N GLY A 850 8.32 -68.66 -9.11
CA GLY A 850 7.90 -67.36 -8.53
C GLY A 850 7.70 -67.21 -7.02
N GLU A 851 7.75 -68.28 -6.20
CA GLU A 851 7.58 -68.12 -4.75
C GLU A 851 8.74 -67.35 -4.08
N ARG A 852 8.58 -66.03 -3.88
CA ARG A 852 9.12 -65.27 -2.73
C ARG A 852 8.55 -63.86 -2.63
N MET A 853 8.23 -63.46 -1.39
CA MET A 853 7.79 -62.12 -0.94
C MET A 853 6.34 -61.72 -1.23
N LEU A 854 5.37 -62.34 -0.53
CA LEU A 854 4.05 -61.72 -0.29
C LEU A 854 3.40 -62.14 1.04
N ILE A 855 4.13 -62.02 2.16
CA ILE A 855 3.54 -62.00 3.52
C ILE A 855 4.23 -60.88 4.32
N GLY A 856 3.48 -59.83 4.67
CA GLY A 856 4.04 -58.79 5.56
C GLY A 856 3.42 -57.40 5.59
N CYS A 857 2.10 -57.21 5.44
CA CYS A 857 1.42 -55.99 5.94
C CYS A 857 -0.12 -56.08 6.02
N LEU A 858 -0.64 -57.12 6.68
CA LEU A 858 -2.02 -57.13 7.19
C LEU A 858 -2.00 -56.89 8.70
N SER A 859 -2.48 -55.72 9.14
CA SER A 859 -3.25 -55.47 10.37
C SER A 859 -3.08 -54.02 10.84
N LEU A 860 -4.14 -53.21 10.72
CA LEU A 860 -4.50 -52.09 11.64
C LEU A 860 -5.79 -51.39 11.17
N LYS A 861 -6.94 -51.98 11.49
CA LYS A 861 -8.26 -51.30 11.58
C LYS A 861 -9.04 -51.88 12.76
N ASN A 862 -10.02 -51.12 13.24
CA ASN A 862 -10.84 -51.29 14.45
C ASN A 862 -10.13 -50.77 15.74
N THR A 863 -10.76 -50.00 16.63
CA THR A 863 -12.19 -49.66 16.80
C THR A 863 -12.37 -48.35 17.59
N VAL A 864 -13.41 -47.55 17.31
CA VAL A 864 -14.07 -46.68 18.31
C VAL A 864 -15.57 -46.60 18.03
N ALA A 865 -16.39 -46.84 19.06
CA ALA A 865 -17.82 -46.49 19.12
C ALA A 865 -18.20 -46.12 20.57
N MET A 866 -19.29 -45.34 20.74
CA MET A 866 -19.59 -44.54 21.93
C MET A 866 -20.15 -45.29 23.16
N THR A 867 -20.15 -44.64 24.34
CA THR A 867 -21.32 -44.59 25.25
C THR A 867 -21.22 -43.48 26.32
N THR A 868 -22.33 -43.14 26.98
CA THR A 868 -22.50 -41.95 27.85
C THR A 868 -22.88 -42.26 29.31
N ARG A 869 -22.60 -41.30 30.22
CA ARG A 869 -23.13 -41.07 31.60
C ARG A 869 -22.49 -41.81 32.79
N GLY A 870 -22.24 -41.08 33.89
CA GLY A 870 -22.21 -41.64 35.25
C GLY A 870 -21.22 -40.98 36.25
N SER A 871 -21.70 -40.04 37.07
CA SER A 871 -20.94 -39.22 38.03
C SER A 871 -20.11 -39.92 39.15
N ALA A 872 -18.99 -39.26 39.51
CA ALA A 872 -18.56 -38.87 40.88
C ALA A 872 -17.43 -39.62 41.64
N VAL A 873 -16.71 -38.80 42.46
CA VAL A 873 -15.89 -39.09 43.66
C VAL A 873 -14.40 -39.51 43.50
N VAL A 874 -13.52 -38.52 43.71
CA VAL A 874 -12.25 -38.49 44.51
C VAL A 874 -11.12 -39.53 44.27
N SER A 875 -9.96 -38.99 43.83
CA SER A 875 -8.56 -39.11 44.32
C SER A 875 -8.07 -40.27 45.24
N PRO A 876 -6.74 -40.44 45.46
CA PRO A 876 -5.60 -40.50 44.52
C PRO A 876 -4.55 -41.59 44.89
N HIS A 877 -3.56 -41.91 44.03
CA HIS A 877 -2.16 -42.38 44.31
C HIS A 877 -1.61 -43.23 43.12
N ARG A 878 -0.31 -43.47 42.84
CA ARG A 878 1.01 -42.83 43.06
C ARG A 878 2.07 -43.84 42.54
N ARG A 879 3.13 -43.38 41.83
CA ARG A 879 4.48 -44.02 41.61
C ARG A 879 4.70 -45.17 40.59
N GLY A 880 5.89 -45.12 39.97
CA GLY A 880 6.64 -46.25 39.37
C GLY A 880 6.51 -46.35 37.84
N SER A 881 7.39 -45.89 36.94
CA SER A 881 8.86 -45.75 36.85
C SER A 881 9.60 -46.98 36.28
N VAL A 882 10.64 -46.70 35.46
CA VAL A 882 11.80 -47.54 35.05
C VAL A 882 11.74 -48.32 33.71
N ARG A 883 12.43 -47.74 32.68
CA ARG A 883 13.36 -48.36 31.66
C ARG A 883 12.84 -49.49 30.73
N SER A 884 13.43 -49.79 29.57
CA SER A 884 14.61 -49.29 28.80
C SER A 884 14.50 -49.71 27.32
N GLY A 885 15.22 -49.04 26.41
CA GLY A 885 15.49 -49.54 25.04
C GLY A 885 16.55 -50.66 25.01
N PRO A 886 17.38 -50.83 23.95
CA PRO A 886 17.59 -49.94 22.79
C PRO A 886 17.65 -50.64 21.39
N GLY A 887 17.85 -49.83 20.35
CA GLY A 887 18.82 -50.07 19.25
C GLY A 887 18.42 -51.05 18.12
N SER A 888 19.00 -50.97 16.92
CA SER A 888 19.98 -50.02 16.35
C SER A 888 20.20 -50.34 14.85
N GLU A 889 20.45 -49.32 14.02
CA GLU A 889 21.15 -49.41 12.70
C GLU A 889 20.50 -50.27 11.58
N GLY A 890 20.69 -50.02 10.27
CA GLY A 890 21.27 -48.85 9.62
C GLY A 890 21.68 -49.10 8.15
N ARG A 891 21.65 -48.02 7.34
CA ARG A 891 22.51 -47.73 6.16
C ARG A 891 22.36 -48.50 4.82
N ARG A 892 22.49 -47.68 3.74
CA ARG A 892 23.07 -47.94 2.39
C ARG A 892 22.21 -48.72 1.36
N SER A 893 22.33 -48.49 0.04
CA SER A 893 23.00 -47.40 -0.74
C SER A 893 22.69 -47.47 -2.26
N ALA A 894 22.25 -46.34 -2.83
CA ALA A 894 22.61 -45.77 -4.15
C ALA A 894 22.29 -46.49 -5.49
N ARG A 895 22.51 -45.69 -6.57
CA ARG A 895 22.76 -46.02 -7.99
C ARG A 895 21.54 -46.33 -8.89
N GLN A 896 21.51 -45.95 -10.17
CA GLN A 896 22.29 -44.95 -10.96
C GLN A 896 21.68 -44.81 -12.38
N ARG A 897 21.87 -43.67 -13.05
CA ARG A 897 21.73 -43.42 -14.52
C ARG A 897 20.27 -43.48 -15.07
N GLY A 898 19.88 -42.72 -16.09
CA GLY A 898 20.56 -41.64 -16.82
C GLY A 898 20.63 -41.87 -18.34
N VAL A 899 20.08 -40.90 -19.09
CA VAL A 899 20.50 -40.43 -20.43
C VAL A 899 20.35 -38.91 -20.40
#